data_AF-A0A3P8ZWP2-F1
#
_entry.id   AF-A0A3P8ZWP2-F1
#
_cell.length_a   1.000
_cell.length_b   1.000
_cell.length_c   1.000
_cell.angle_alpha   90.00
_cell.angle_beta   90.00
_cell.angle_gamma   90.00
#
_symmetry.space_group_name_H-M   'P 1'
#
loop_
_entity.id
_entity.type
_entity.pdbx_description
1 polymer ?
#
loop_
_entity_poly.entity_id
_entity_poly.type
_entity_poly.pdbx_seq_one_letter_code
_entity_poly.pdbx_strand_id
1 'polypeptide(L)'
;MFQPLPLLVRVIHKSRLRYYGKPGLKIEYPYQAYFEVADQSGTMSLVLWNELCLEWYQRLNVGTVLYLQNYSIKQSYQNRSRPHIDNHRMKSFHSVEVCLNPWNPTAVLTVVPAKSVPSQWGLPEVSYNFTTRSELESLLNNSVCDVIGLVTFVSRVERIRSKGNKGPEKYWTYRWVHAVDGTSSIPFILEIYASSQPEIFNGIYPMTYLVCTQMRKCQDQDSLPYLTSSCETQIFTTGYHKGQPYVLDNRVKSFIQWTKTLKDTVMMKKTVVGGHYSFPHAPQIFTQSLADGSAQVPLVAAVDLKREIESLRYREHKRLAIQGQIKAVQYMIWPEEALSDQQMFQSGVGNIMDVPDPPSGQKTIEVTEISQNTVPSGVQSSSSTRKRKQPRKRKMMRCYLPHARIDKNSEAGQDFTEEEPGEQEEQSDPGTEEDIGTIENNPDQTIASGLQVPSEIPQSEGNTGVRAVANCYTSWESSSWQEQKKEVSEYLRPGGVYLESLSQRFRFDDKNILLQQSNLHAARWTPEETAHTLSPVACKGYYRITILGINQQMAIDAAFVPVMSSGDPRSLGLPQDPHDNTLLSCLSSGFICPLTDPLFQNEAALPEPEEILATAEELKDTNFVLIIDLCHLGGEKVELLITKVYRMTDIALV
;
A
#
# COMPACT_ATOMS: atom_id res chain seq x y z
N MET A 1 7.02 -28.37 -41.00
CA MET A 1 6.99 -27.48 -39.81
C MET A 1 6.18 -26.25 -40.18
N PHE A 2 5.12 -25.91 -39.45
CA PHE A 2 4.24 -24.79 -39.81
C PHE A 2 4.84 -23.50 -39.26
N GLN A 3 5.43 -22.67 -40.13
CA GLN A 3 5.92 -21.34 -39.73
C GLN A 3 4.75 -20.36 -39.77
N PRO A 4 4.39 -19.71 -38.65
CA PRO A 4 3.23 -18.84 -38.63
C PRO A 4 3.51 -17.54 -39.40
N LEU A 5 2.46 -17.00 -40.02
CA LEU A 5 2.54 -15.75 -40.79
C LEU A 5 2.83 -14.55 -39.86
N PRO A 6 3.47 -13.48 -40.38
CA PRO A 6 3.66 -12.25 -39.62
C PRO A 6 2.35 -11.69 -39.05
N LEU A 7 2.39 -11.23 -37.80
CA LEU A 7 1.26 -10.56 -37.17
C LEU A 7 1.48 -9.05 -37.10
N LEU A 8 0.39 -8.31 -37.18
CA LEU A 8 0.34 -6.88 -36.95
C LEU A 8 -0.73 -6.62 -35.88
N VAL A 9 -0.31 -6.25 -34.68
CA VAL A 9 -1.18 -6.20 -33.49
C VAL A 9 -0.92 -4.94 -32.67
N ARG A 10 -1.92 -4.50 -31.89
CA ARG A 10 -1.75 -3.50 -30.84
C ARG A 10 -1.67 -4.15 -29.47
N VAL A 11 -0.78 -3.67 -28.61
CA VAL A 11 -0.76 -4.00 -27.17
C VAL A 11 -1.96 -3.34 -26.50
N ILE A 12 -2.93 -4.14 -26.06
CA ILE A 12 -4.11 -3.68 -25.28
C ILE A 12 -3.83 -3.75 -23.79
N HIS A 13 -3.09 -4.78 -23.35
CA HIS A 13 -2.71 -4.95 -21.95
C HIS A 13 -1.23 -5.30 -21.79
N LYS A 14 -0.66 -4.96 -20.63
CA LYS A 14 0.69 -5.31 -20.20
C LYS A 14 0.63 -5.78 -18.74
N SER A 15 0.96 -7.05 -18.51
CA SER A 15 1.02 -7.63 -17.17
C SER A 15 2.27 -7.22 -16.42
N ARG A 16 2.32 -7.51 -15.11
CA ARG A 16 3.55 -7.44 -14.31
C ARG A 16 4.63 -8.42 -14.83
N LEU A 17 5.88 -7.95 -14.85
CA LEU A 17 7.07 -8.79 -14.98
C LEU A 17 7.17 -9.74 -13.78
N ARG A 18 7.17 -11.05 -14.05
CA ARG A 18 7.26 -12.12 -13.05
C ARG A 18 8.67 -12.73 -13.07
N TYR A 19 9.29 -12.89 -11.92
CA TYR A 19 10.51 -13.69 -11.76
C TYR A 19 10.12 -15.13 -11.46
N TYR A 20 10.66 -16.09 -12.20
CA TYR A 20 10.32 -17.51 -12.08
C TYR A 20 11.54 -18.40 -11.73
N GLY A 21 12.72 -17.80 -11.53
CA GLY A 21 13.94 -18.51 -11.16
C GLY A 21 13.80 -19.28 -9.85
N LYS A 22 14.28 -20.53 -9.84
CA LYS A 22 14.26 -21.43 -8.67
C LYS A 22 15.71 -21.68 -8.21
N PRO A 23 15.97 -21.83 -6.90
CA PRO A 23 17.30 -22.20 -6.41
C PRO A 23 17.82 -23.47 -7.11
N GLY A 24 19.09 -23.47 -7.51
CA GLY A 24 19.73 -24.58 -8.23
C GLY A 24 19.55 -24.58 -9.75
N LEU A 25 18.55 -23.88 -10.31
CA LEU A 25 18.39 -23.76 -11.76
C LEU A 25 19.33 -22.69 -12.34
N LYS A 26 20.10 -23.06 -13.37
CA LYS A 26 21.00 -22.17 -14.11
C LYS A 26 20.31 -21.52 -15.32
N ILE A 27 19.19 -20.84 -15.07
CA ILE A 27 18.46 -20.12 -16.11
C ILE A 27 18.94 -18.66 -16.11
N GLU A 28 19.44 -18.19 -17.25
CA GLU A 28 19.79 -16.77 -17.40
C GLU A 28 18.53 -15.90 -17.51
N TYR A 29 18.52 -14.80 -16.75
CA TYR A 29 17.44 -13.82 -16.72
C TYR A 29 16.02 -14.41 -16.57
N PRO A 30 15.72 -15.24 -15.54
CA PRO A 30 14.47 -16.01 -15.47
C PRO A 30 13.27 -15.12 -15.10
N TYR A 31 12.87 -14.34 -16.10
CA TYR A 31 11.76 -13.41 -16.11
C TYR A 31 10.81 -13.78 -17.24
N GLN A 32 9.52 -13.61 -16.99
CA GLN A 32 8.47 -13.71 -18.00
C GLN A 32 7.49 -12.54 -17.84
N ALA A 33 6.89 -12.11 -18.94
CA ALA A 33 5.80 -11.14 -18.95
C ALA A 33 4.87 -11.41 -20.12
N TYR A 34 3.56 -11.37 -19.89
CA TYR A 34 2.57 -11.44 -20.97
C TYR A 34 1.94 -10.07 -21.26
N PHE A 35 1.45 -9.94 -22.48
CA PHE A 35 0.71 -8.80 -23.00
C PHE A 35 -0.56 -9.37 -23.64
N GLU A 36 -1.70 -8.73 -23.49
CA GLU A 36 -2.83 -9.02 -24.37
C GLU A 36 -2.67 -8.12 -25.60
N VAL A 37 -2.55 -8.76 -26.77
CA VAL A 37 -2.40 -8.09 -28.06
C VAL A 37 -3.62 -8.37 -28.93
N ALA A 38 -3.93 -7.44 -29.83
CA ALA A 38 -5.19 -7.47 -30.56
C ALA A 38 -5.08 -6.89 -31.98
N ASP A 39 -5.83 -7.46 -32.90
CA ASP A 39 -6.06 -6.98 -34.27
C ASP A 39 -7.57 -7.07 -34.60
N GLN A 40 -7.96 -6.95 -35.87
CA GLN A 40 -9.37 -7.08 -36.27
C GLN A 40 -9.99 -8.47 -36.01
N SER A 41 -9.20 -9.51 -35.76
CA SER A 41 -9.67 -10.90 -35.60
C SER A 41 -10.01 -11.27 -34.16
N GLY A 42 -9.34 -10.65 -33.17
CA GLY A 42 -9.53 -10.96 -31.76
C GLY A 42 -8.39 -10.51 -30.86
N THR A 43 -8.45 -10.95 -29.61
CA THR A 43 -7.41 -10.74 -28.58
C THR A 43 -6.70 -12.05 -28.28
N MET A 44 -5.40 -11.99 -28.01
CA MET A 44 -4.59 -13.17 -27.66
C MET A 44 -3.41 -12.76 -26.77
N SER A 45 -2.97 -13.67 -25.89
CA SER A 45 -1.75 -13.45 -25.11
C SER A 45 -0.50 -13.56 -25.97
N LEU A 46 0.43 -12.63 -25.76
CA LEU A 46 1.80 -12.63 -26.26
C LEU A 46 2.76 -12.64 -25.08
N VAL A 47 3.69 -13.60 -25.04
CA VAL A 47 4.58 -13.84 -23.89
C VAL A 47 6.03 -13.61 -24.27
N LEU A 48 6.68 -12.72 -23.51
CA LEU A 48 8.13 -12.54 -23.50
C LEU A 48 8.77 -13.47 -22.47
N TRP A 49 9.91 -14.03 -22.85
CA TRP A 49 10.74 -14.88 -22.00
C TRP A 49 12.18 -14.35 -21.93
N ASN A 50 12.79 -14.50 -20.76
CA ASN A 50 14.24 -14.41 -20.54
C ASN A 50 14.83 -13.05 -20.94
N GLU A 51 15.90 -13.04 -21.75
CA GLU A 51 16.56 -11.80 -22.19
C GLU A 51 15.63 -10.87 -23.00
N LEU A 52 14.60 -11.41 -23.66
CA LEU A 52 13.61 -10.58 -24.37
C LEU A 52 12.79 -9.73 -23.40
N CYS A 53 12.60 -10.15 -22.14
CA CYS A 53 12.01 -9.29 -21.13
C CYS A 53 12.89 -8.07 -20.84
N LEU A 54 14.22 -8.24 -20.75
CA LEU A 54 15.14 -7.13 -20.53
C LEU A 54 15.18 -6.15 -21.70
N GLU A 55 15.13 -6.67 -22.94
CA GLU A 55 15.14 -5.82 -24.12
C GLU A 55 13.81 -5.07 -24.33
N TRP A 56 12.69 -5.78 -24.22
CA TRP A 56 11.40 -5.29 -24.73
C TRP A 56 10.44 -4.80 -23.66
N TYR A 57 10.48 -5.30 -22.42
CA TYR A 57 9.44 -5.00 -21.43
C TYR A 57 9.28 -3.51 -21.11
N GLN A 58 10.36 -2.72 -21.09
CA GLN A 58 10.28 -1.26 -20.91
C GLN A 58 9.88 -0.51 -22.19
N ARG A 59 10.17 -1.06 -23.37
CA ARG A 59 9.84 -0.47 -24.68
C ARG A 59 8.37 -0.66 -25.04
N LEU A 60 7.80 -1.81 -24.70
CA LEU A 60 6.41 -2.17 -24.96
C LEU A 60 5.49 -1.51 -23.92
N ASN A 61 4.60 -0.63 -24.39
CA ASN A 61 3.59 0.03 -23.58
C ASN A 61 2.19 -0.19 -24.16
N VAL A 62 1.16 -0.03 -23.33
CA VAL A 62 -0.24 -0.10 -23.80
C VAL A 62 -0.45 0.94 -24.92
N GLY A 63 -1.09 0.51 -26.01
CA GLY A 63 -1.27 1.30 -27.24
C GLY A 63 -0.20 1.09 -28.32
N THR A 64 0.94 0.47 -28.00
CA THR A 64 2.04 0.21 -28.96
C THR A 64 1.58 -0.74 -30.06
N VAL A 65 1.89 -0.42 -31.32
CA VAL A 65 1.65 -1.30 -32.47
C VAL A 65 2.92 -2.09 -32.79
N LEU A 66 2.78 -3.38 -32.97
CA LEU A 66 3.85 -4.34 -33.20
C LEU A 66 3.65 -5.07 -34.52
N TYR A 67 4.72 -5.13 -35.31
CA TYR A 67 4.88 -6.09 -36.38
C TYR A 67 5.78 -7.22 -35.86
N LEU A 68 5.26 -8.45 -35.91
CA LEU A 68 5.85 -9.64 -35.30
C LEU A 68 6.14 -10.68 -36.38
N GLN A 69 7.34 -11.25 -36.37
CA GLN A 69 7.71 -12.37 -37.24
C GLN A 69 8.47 -13.42 -36.42
N ASN A 70 8.57 -14.64 -36.94
CA ASN A 70 9.37 -15.72 -36.35
C ASN A 70 9.02 -16.00 -34.87
N TYR A 71 7.73 -16.03 -34.54
CA TYR A 71 7.23 -16.43 -33.23
C TYR A 71 6.80 -17.91 -33.23
N SER A 72 6.56 -18.46 -32.05
CA SER A 72 5.95 -19.79 -31.87
C SER A 72 4.53 -19.66 -31.31
N ILE A 73 3.66 -20.62 -31.60
CA ILE A 73 2.34 -20.74 -30.98
C ILE A 73 2.40 -21.93 -30.02
N LYS A 74 2.07 -21.72 -28.75
CA LYS A 74 1.96 -22.79 -27.74
C LYS A 74 0.57 -22.80 -27.12
N GLN A 75 0.23 -23.90 -26.44
CA GLN A 75 -0.94 -23.93 -25.56
C GLN A 75 -0.75 -22.90 -24.45
N SER A 76 -1.79 -22.10 -24.16
CA SER A 76 -1.73 -21.10 -23.09
C SER A 76 -1.55 -21.77 -21.72
N TYR A 77 -0.84 -21.08 -20.82
CA TYR A 77 -0.89 -21.41 -19.40
C TYR A 77 -2.32 -21.20 -18.86
N GLN A 78 -2.90 -22.25 -18.28
CA GLN A 78 -4.33 -22.26 -17.91
C GLN A 78 -4.61 -21.44 -16.65
N ASN A 79 -3.72 -21.44 -15.66
CA ASN A 79 -3.89 -20.68 -14.40
C ASN A 79 -3.44 -19.21 -14.53
N ARG A 80 -3.68 -18.58 -15.70
CA ARG A 80 -3.34 -17.18 -15.96
C ARG A 80 -4.56 -16.29 -15.66
N SER A 81 -4.45 -15.43 -14.65
CA SER A 81 -5.30 -14.25 -14.47
C SER A 81 -5.30 -13.38 -15.74
N ARG A 82 -6.45 -12.84 -16.15
CA ARG A 82 -6.58 -12.06 -17.39
C ARG A 82 -7.25 -10.71 -17.13
N PRO A 83 -6.83 -9.65 -17.84
CA PRO A 83 -7.49 -8.35 -17.74
C PRO A 83 -8.93 -8.43 -18.27
N HIS A 84 -9.79 -7.57 -17.75
CA HIS A 84 -11.15 -7.40 -18.25
C HIS A 84 -11.13 -6.48 -19.47
N ILE A 85 -11.52 -7.01 -20.65
CA ILE A 85 -11.46 -6.32 -21.96
C ILE A 85 -12.81 -6.43 -22.73
N ASP A 86 -13.95 -6.34 -22.04
CA ASP A 86 -15.28 -6.55 -22.65
C ASP A 86 -15.68 -5.49 -23.70
N ASN A 87 -15.09 -4.29 -23.65
CA ASN A 87 -15.47 -3.12 -24.44
C ASN A 87 -15.44 -3.31 -25.96
N HIS A 88 -14.70 -4.30 -26.50
CA HIS A 88 -14.52 -4.44 -27.94
C HIS A 88 -15.44 -5.48 -28.60
N ARG A 89 -16.19 -6.30 -27.83
CA ARG A 89 -16.92 -7.49 -28.34
C ARG A 89 -16.05 -8.43 -29.21
N MET A 90 -14.74 -8.36 -29.03
CA MET A 90 -13.77 -9.13 -29.80
C MET A 90 -13.71 -10.56 -29.30
N LYS A 91 -13.41 -11.49 -30.20
CA LYS A 91 -13.21 -12.88 -29.80
C LYS A 91 -11.89 -13.00 -29.05
N SER A 92 -11.95 -13.46 -27.81
CA SER A 92 -10.76 -13.73 -27.00
C SER A 92 -10.26 -15.15 -27.24
N PHE A 93 -8.99 -15.29 -27.61
CA PHE A 93 -8.32 -16.57 -27.81
C PHE A 93 -7.50 -16.91 -26.57
N HIS A 94 -7.95 -17.93 -25.83
CA HIS A 94 -7.36 -18.32 -24.54
C HIS A 94 -6.76 -19.73 -24.53
N SER A 95 -7.04 -20.56 -25.53
CA SER A 95 -6.42 -21.89 -25.67
C SER A 95 -4.96 -21.83 -26.08
N VAL A 96 -4.57 -20.86 -26.91
CA VAL A 96 -3.21 -20.70 -27.44
C VAL A 96 -2.67 -19.29 -27.24
N GLU A 97 -1.34 -19.19 -27.20
CA GLU A 97 -0.61 -17.93 -27.03
C GLU A 97 0.58 -17.82 -27.98
N VAL A 98 0.98 -16.59 -28.26
CA VAL A 98 2.19 -16.26 -29.03
C VAL A 98 3.39 -16.23 -28.08
N CYS A 99 4.26 -17.22 -28.17
CA CYS A 99 5.52 -17.26 -27.43
C CYS A 99 6.67 -16.71 -28.27
N LEU A 100 7.32 -15.67 -27.74
CA LEU A 100 8.48 -15.04 -28.34
C LEU A 100 9.74 -15.64 -27.71
N ASN A 101 10.57 -16.29 -28.54
CA ASN A 101 11.76 -17.01 -28.10
C ASN A 101 13.02 -16.30 -28.64
N PRO A 102 14.13 -16.29 -27.89
CA PRO A 102 15.39 -15.70 -28.36
C PRO A 102 16.08 -16.53 -29.45
N TRP A 103 15.95 -17.87 -29.44
CA TRP A 103 16.77 -18.76 -30.28
C TRP A 103 15.99 -19.59 -31.30
N ASN A 104 14.86 -20.20 -30.92
CA ASN A 104 14.15 -21.14 -31.77
C ASN A 104 12.62 -20.93 -31.76
N PRO A 105 12.04 -20.39 -32.85
CA PRO A 105 12.69 -19.44 -33.77
C PRO A 105 13.05 -18.13 -33.04
N THR A 106 14.12 -17.44 -33.48
CA THR A 106 14.44 -16.08 -32.98
C THR A 106 13.35 -15.09 -33.39
N ALA A 107 12.59 -14.61 -32.40
CA ALA A 107 11.49 -13.68 -32.61
C ALA A 107 11.97 -12.31 -33.10
N VAL A 108 11.31 -11.79 -34.14
CA VAL A 108 11.57 -10.45 -34.69
C VAL A 108 10.41 -9.54 -34.29
N LEU A 109 10.71 -8.56 -33.43
CA LEU A 109 9.77 -7.55 -32.96
C LEU A 109 10.12 -6.19 -33.57
N THR A 110 9.17 -5.58 -34.26
CA THR A 110 9.30 -4.20 -34.77
C THR A 110 8.17 -3.34 -34.20
N VAL A 111 8.52 -2.30 -33.45
CA VAL A 111 7.57 -1.28 -33.00
C VAL A 111 7.26 -0.34 -34.16
N VAL A 112 6.00 -0.28 -34.57
CA VAL A 112 5.53 0.64 -35.61
C VAL A 112 5.26 2.02 -34.97
N PRO A 113 5.89 3.11 -35.45
CA PRO A 113 5.61 4.45 -34.94
C PRO A 113 4.14 4.82 -35.12
N ALA A 114 3.49 5.38 -34.08
CA ALA A 114 2.06 5.68 -34.11
C ALA A 114 1.60 6.56 -35.30
N LYS A 115 2.47 7.46 -35.79
CA LYS A 115 2.22 8.30 -36.99
C LYS A 115 2.22 7.52 -38.31
N SER A 116 2.78 6.31 -38.30
CA SER A 116 2.93 5.41 -39.46
C SER A 116 1.90 4.28 -39.43
N VAL A 117 0.97 4.27 -38.48
CA VAL A 117 -0.15 3.32 -38.37
C VAL A 117 -1.34 3.89 -39.14
N PRO A 118 -1.70 3.38 -40.34
CA PRO A 118 -2.84 3.86 -41.09
C PRO A 118 -4.14 3.26 -40.51
N SER A 119 -5.21 4.05 -40.50
CA SER A 119 -6.53 3.61 -39.99
C SER A 119 -7.09 2.36 -40.71
N GLN A 120 -6.73 2.17 -41.98
CA GLN A 120 -7.14 1.01 -42.79
C GLN A 120 -6.63 -0.35 -42.29
N TRP A 121 -5.69 -0.38 -41.33
CA TRP A 121 -5.25 -1.62 -40.69
C TRP A 121 -6.24 -2.17 -39.65
N GLY A 122 -7.28 -1.40 -39.28
CA GLY A 122 -8.38 -1.90 -38.44
C GLY A 122 -7.97 -2.31 -37.01
N LEU A 123 -6.79 -1.88 -36.54
CA LEU A 123 -6.31 -2.21 -35.19
C LEU A 123 -7.20 -1.56 -34.13
N PRO A 124 -7.72 -2.33 -33.15
CA PRO A 124 -8.60 -1.79 -32.11
C PRO A 124 -7.89 -0.70 -31.30
N GLU A 125 -8.65 0.30 -30.85
CA GLU A 125 -8.16 1.30 -29.90
C GLU A 125 -8.11 0.75 -28.48
N VAL A 126 -7.30 1.37 -27.61
CA VAL A 126 -7.25 0.97 -26.19
C VAL A 126 -8.45 1.57 -25.46
N SER A 127 -9.25 0.73 -24.83
CA SER A 127 -10.37 1.14 -23.98
C SER A 127 -10.01 1.11 -22.49
N TYR A 128 -10.74 1.90 -21.71
CA TYR A 128 -10.64 1.99 -20.26
C TYR A 128 -12.05 2.09 -19.67
N ASN A 129 -12.24 1.61 -18.45
CA ASN A 129 -13.51 1.65 -17.71
C ASN A 129 -13.38 2.56 -16.48
N PHE A 130 -13.12 3.86 -16.72
CA PHE A 130 -13.03 4.82 -15.63
C PHE A 130 -14.36 4.92 -14.87
N THR A 131 -14.30 4.82 -13.55
CA THR A 131 -15.44 4.93 -12.63
C THR A 131 -15.19 6.09 -11.67
N THR A 132 -16.20 6.91 -11.37
CA THR A 132 -16.09 7.97 -10.35
C THR A 132 -16.42 7.43 -8.96
N ARG A 133 -15.97 8.12 -7.90
CA ARG A 133 -16.19 7.64 -6.53
C ARG A 133 -17.67 7.58 -6.16
N SER A 134 -18.49 8.46 -6.72
CA SER A 134 -19.96 8.39 -6.62
C SER A 134 -20.59 7.13 -7.25
N GLU A 135 -19.97 6.56 -8.28
CA GLU A 135 -20.46 5.37 -8.99
C GLU A 135 -19.95 4.06 -8.37
N LEU A 136 -18.85 4.10 -7.60
CA LEU A 136 -18.24 2.90 -7.02
C LEU A 136 -19.21 2.09 -6.13
N GLU A 137 -20.17 2.75 -5.47
CA GLU A 137 -21.18 2.09 -4.65
C GLU A 137 -22.08 1.15 -5.47
N SER A 138 -22.48 1.55 -6.68
CA SER A 138 -23.41 0.77 -7.53
C SER A 138 -22.75 -0.33 -8.36
N LEU A 139 -21.41 -0.37 -8.44
CA LEU A 139 -20.69 -1.47 -9.06
C LEU A 139 -20.86 -2.78 -8.26
N LEU A 140 -20.91 -3.92 -8.96
CA LEU A 140 -20.96 -5.24 -8.33
C LEU A 140 -19.66 -5.53 -7.56
N ASN A 141 -19.75 -6.28 -6.45
CA ASN A 141 -18.54 -6.77 -5.77
C ASN A 141 -17.72 -7.66 -6.71
N ASN A 142 -16.39 -7.65 -6.58
CA ASN A 142 -15.42 -8.28 -7.49
C ASN A 142 -15.41 -7.76 -8.95
N SER A 143 -16.19 -6.74 -9.30
CA SER A 143 -16.08 -6.08 -10.62
C SER A 143 -14.75 -5.33 -10.78
N VAL A 144 -14.36 -5.07 -12.04
CA VAL A 144 -13.08 -4.43 -12.38
C VAL A 144 -13.33 -3.04 -12.98
N CYS A 145 -12.61 -2.04 -12.48
CA CYS A 145 -12.68 -0.66 -12.96
C CYS A 145 -11.29 0.02 -13.02
N ASP A 146 -11.25 1.14 -13.74
CA ASP A 146 -10.13 2.07 -13.71
C ASP A 146 -10.53 3.31 -12.89
N VAL A 147 -9.58 3.93 -12.19
CA VAL A 147 -9.82 5.13 -11.37
C VAL A 147 -8.74 6.18 -11.53
N ILE A 148 -9.12 7.43 -11.35
CA ILE A 148 -8.22 8.58 -11.24
C ILE A 148 -8.64 9.44 -10.06
N GLY A 149 -7.67 9.89 -9.25
CA GLY A 149 -7.93 10.78 -8.13
C GLY A 149 -6.70 11.59 -7.72
N LEU A 150 -6.93 12.63 -6.91
CA LEU A 150 -5.91 13.42 -6.24
C LEU A 150 -5.64 12.78 -4.87
N VAL A 151 -4.41 12.35 -4.62
CA VAL A 151 -4.03 11.64 -3.39
C VAL A 151 -4.14 12.55 -2.17
N THR A 152 -4.85 12.11 -1.14
CA THR A 152 -4.98 12.80 0.16
C THR A 152 -4.27 12.06 1.29
N PHE A 153 -4.25 10.73 1.26
CA PHE A 153 -3.56 9.89 2.26
C PHE A 153 -2.69 8.82 1.61
N VAL A 154 -1.55 8.52 2.22
CA VAL A 154 -0.68 7.38 1.87
C VAL A 154 -0.14 6.74 3.15
N SER A 155 -0.47 5.46 3.41
CA SER A 155 0.03 4.75 4.60
C SER A 155 1.52 4.40 4.49
N ARG A 156 2.10 3.94 5.61
CA ARG A 156 3.36 3.19 5.57
C ARG A 156 3.23 1.92 4.71
N VAL A 157 4.32 1.46 4.13
CA VAL A 157 4.40 0.18 3.41
C VAL A 157 4.46 -0.96 4.41
N GLU A 158 3.59 -1.94 4.23
CA GLU A 158 3.55 -3.18 5.00
C GLU A 158 3.73 -4.38 4.04
N ARG A 159 3.89 -5.58 4.61
CA ARG A 159 4.07 -6.84 3.88
C ARG A 159 3.16 -7.90 4.48
N ILE A 160 2.51 -8.71 3.66
CA ILE A 160 1.83 -9.94 4.11
C ILE A 160 2.56 -11.17 3.59
N ARG A 161 2.56 -12.24 4.40
CA ARG A 161 3.13 -13.54 4.03
C ARG A 161 2.19 -14.24 3.02
N SER A 162 2.75 -14.74 1.93
CA SER A 162 1.99 -15.50 0.93
C SER A 162 1.62 -16.88 1.47
N LYS A 163 0.33 -17.26 1.39
CA LYS A 163 -0.18 -18.58 1.78
C LYS A 163 0.20 -19.68 0.74
N GLY A 164 1.49 -19.94 0.57
CA GLY A 164 2.00 -20.95 -0.38
C GLY A 164 2.80 -22.06 0.31
N ASN A 165 2.32 -23.30 0.22
CA ASN A 165 2.89 -24.44 0.96
C ASN A 165 4.12 -25.10 0.33
N LYS A 166 4.53 -24.69 -0.88
CA LYS A 166 5.68 -25.24 -1.61
C LYS A 166 6.66 -24.13 -2.03
N GLY A 167 7.83 -24.06 -1.38
CA GLY A 167 8.93 -23.14 -1.72
C GLY A 167 9.36 -22.19 -0.60
N PRO A 168 10.31 -21.26 -0.87
CA PRO A 168 10.76 -20.27 0.11
C PRO A 168 9.64 -19.26 0.44
N GLU A 169 9.67 -18.71 1.66
CA GLU A 169 8.70 -17.72 2.14
C GLU A 169 8.62 -16.51 1.18
N LYS A 170 7.44 -16.28 0.59
CA LYS A 170 7.15 -15.14 -0.30
C LYS A 170 6.37 -14.08 0.46
N TYR A 171 6.65 -12.81 0.16
CA TYR A 171 6.01 -11.65 0.76
C TYR A 171 5.38 -10.77 -0.31
N TRP A 172 4.14 -10.33 -0.08
CA TRP A 172 3.46 -9.33 -0.88
C TRP A 172 3.59 -7.99 -0.18
N THR A 173 4.23 -7.02 -0.85
CA THR A 173 4.41 -5.66 -0.33
C THR A 173 3.25 -4.79 -0.78
N TYR A 174 2.63 -4.02 0.14
CA TYR A 174 1.46 -3.21 -0.13
C TYR A 174 1.42 -1.92 0.71
N ARG A 175 0.51 -1.01 0.35
CA ARG A 175 0.12 0.16 1.16
C ARG A 175 -1.30 0.60 0.83
N TRP A 176 -1.91 1.32 1.76
CA TRP A 176 -3.19 1.98 1.57
C TRP A 176 -3.01 3.41 1.07
N VAL A 177 -3.90 3.85 0.18
CA VAL A 177 -3.92 5.20 -0.37
C VAL A 177 -5.36 5.69 -0.43
N HIS A 178 -5.59 6.95 -0.05
CA HIS A 178 -6.87 7.62 -0.34
C HIS A 178 -6.70 8.63 -1.45
N ALA A 179 -7.65 8.67 -2.38
CA ALA A 179 -7.69 9.63 -3.47
C ALA A 179 -9.10 10.18 -3.71
N VAL A 180 -9.22 11.47 -3.99
CA VAL A 180 -10.50 12.16 -4.24
C VAL A 180 -10.62 12.61 -5.70
N ASP A 181 -11.82 12.54 -6.27
CA ASP A 181 -12.11 12.93 -7.66
C ASP A 181 -13.10 14.10 -7.80
N GLY A 182 -13.64 14.59 -6.67
CA GLY A 182 -14.63 15.66 -6.63
C GLY A 182 -16.08 15.21 -6.74
N THR A 183 -16.36 13.92 -6.90
CA THR A 183 -17.73 13.39 -7.06
C THR A 183 -18.39 12.93 -5.77
N SER A 184 -17.60 12.76 -4.70
CA SER A 184 -18.07 12.34 -3.37
C SER A 184 -17.25 13.03 -2.27
N SER A 185 -17.82 13.09 -1.06
CA SER A 185 -17.11 13.49 0.17
C SER A 185 -16.21 12.36 0.71
N ILE A 186 -16.56 11.10 0.43
CA ILE A 186 -15.77 9.91 0.76
C ILE A 186 -14.71 9.73 -0.36
N PRO A 187 -13.43 9.48 -0.06
CA PRO A 187 -12.43 9.19 -1.08
C PRO A 187 -12.57 7.76 -1.64
N PHE A 188 -11.86 7.48 -2.74
CA PHE A 188 -11.46 6.11 -3.05
C PHE A 188 -10.54 5.58 -1.96
N ILE A 189 -10.84 4.40 -1.44
CA ILE A 189 -9.96 3.65 -0.55
C ILE A 189 -9.24 2.60 -1.40
N LEU A 190 -7.92 2.72 -1.54
CA LEU A 190 -7.11 1.92 -2.46
C LEU A 190 -6.11 1.05 -1.69
N GLU A 191 -6.23 -0.27 -1.83
CA GLU A 191 -5.21 -1.24 -1.42
C GLU A 191 -4.26 -1.48 -2.59
N ILE A 192 -3.05 -0.95 -2.49
CA ILE A 192 -2.08 -0.92 -3.59
C ILE A 192 -0.94 -1.89 -3.30
N TYR A 193 -0.80 -2.90 -4.16
CA TYR A 193 0.32 -3.85 -4.12
C TYR A 193 1.49 -3.39 -4.99
N ALA A 194 2.71 -3.73 -4.58
CA ALA A 194 3.91 -3.44 -5.34
C ALA A 194 3.94 -4.24 -6.67
N SER A 195 3.92 -3.51 -7.79
CA SER A 195 4.01 -4.06 -9.14
C SER A 195 5.42 -3.89 -9.72
N SER A 196 5.60 -4.17 -11.02
CA SER A 196 6.85 -3.90 -11.76
C SER A 196 7.10 -2.40 -12.04
N GLN A 197 6.59 -1.51 -11.18
CA GLN A 197 6.73 -0.06 -11.25
C GLN A 197 7.21 0.49 -9.88
N PRO A 198 8.34 0.00 -9.33
CA PRO A 198 8.75 0.30 -7.96
C PRO A 198 9.04 1.80 -7.73
N GLU A 199 9.48 2.53 -8.75
CA GLU A 199 9.69 3.98 -8.67
C GLU A 199 8.37 4.75 -8.51
N ILE A 200 7.28 4.24 -9.10
CA ILE A 200 5.95 4.83 -8.97
C ILE A 200 5.36 4.45 -7.61
N PHE A 201 5.42 3.17 -7.21
CA PHE A 201 4.90 2.67 -5.94
C PHE A 201 5.53 3.35 -4.71
N ASN A 202 6.87 3.50 -4.70
CA ASN A 202 7.59 4.22 -3.64
C ASN A 202 7.48 5.74 -3.79
N GLY A 203 7.05 6.22 -4.96
CA GLY A 203 6.89 7.64 -5.31
C GLY A 203 5.47 8.17 -5.19
N ILE A 204 4.52 7.43 -4.61
CA ILE A 204 3.16 7.93 -4.30
C ILE A 204 3.24 8.83 -3.07
N TYR A 205 2.78 10.07 -3.19
CA TYR A 205 2.64 11.02 -2.07
C TYR A 205 1.39 11.90 -2.27
N PRO A 206 0.85 12.52 -1.20
CA PRO A 206 -0.30 13.41 -1.31
C PRO A 206 -0.10 14.58 -2.29
N MET A 207 -1.21 15.16 -2.77
CA MET A 207 -1.24 16.17 -3.84
C MET A 207 -0.74 15.69 -5.21
N THR A 208 -0.52 14.38 -5.41
CA THR A 208 -0.30 13.82 -6.76
C THR A 208 -1.60 13.32 -7.37
N TYR A 209 -1.69 13.35 -8.70
CA TYR A 209 -2.66 12.53 -9.41
C TYR A 209 -2.20 11.09 -9.33
N LEU A 210 -3.14 10.18 -9.08
CA LEU A 210 -2.94 8.75 -9.10
C LEU A 210 -3.98 8.15 -10.03
N VAL A 211 -3.51 7.39 -11.02
CA VAL A 211 -4.32 6.55 -11.90
C VAL A 211 -3.99 5.11 -11.57
N CYS A 212 -5.02 4.31 -11.29
CA CYS A 212 -4.90 2.86 -11.13
C CYS A 212 -5.86 2.21 -12.12
N THR A 213 -5.34 1.35 -12.98
CA THR A 213 -6.15 0.58 -13.94
C THR A 213 -6.40 -0.84 -13.44
N GLN A 214 -7.45 -1.49 -13.95
CA GLN A 214 -7.79 -2.89 -13.70
C GLN A 214 -7.83 -3.22 -12.18
N MET A 215 -8.38 -2.30 -11.39
CA MET A 215 -8.58 -2.47 -9.94
C MET A 215 -9.85 -3.29 -9.67
N ARG A 216 -9.82 -4.19 -8.69
CA ARG A 216 -10.98 -4.99 -8.29
C ARG A 216 -11.73 -4.29 -7.16
N LYS A 217 -13.04 -4.06 -7.31
CA LYS A 217 -13.93 -3.66 -6.21
C LYS A 217 -14.05 -4.80 -5.20
N CYS A 218 -13.79 -4.48 -3.94
CA CYS A 218 -14.04 -5.36 -2.80
C CYS A 218 -14.95 -4.62 -1.82
N GLN A 219 -15.90 -5.36 -1.23
CA GLN A 219 -16.83 -4.85 -0.23
C GLN A 219 -17.25 -6.00 0.68
N ASP A 220 -16.89 -5.90 1.95
CA ASP A 220 -17.27 -6.84 3.01
C ASP A 220 -18.62 -6.39 3.61
N GLN A 221 -19.29 -7.26 4.37
CA GLN A 221 -20.54 -6.91 5.05
C GLN A 221 -20.37 -5.65 5.92
N ASP A 222 -21.34 -4.74 5.81
CA ASP A 222 -21.41 -3.46 6.52
C ASP A 222 -20.19 -2.53 6.36
N SER A 223 -19.37 -2.75 5.34
CA SER A 223 -18.19 -1.93 5.01
C SER A 223 -18.40 -1.01 3.80
N LEU A 224 -17.65 0.10 3.78
CA LEU A 224 -17.51 0.94 2.58
C LEU A 224 -16.68 0.17 1.52
N PRO A 225 -17.00 0.30 0.21
CA PRO A 225 -16.25 -0.37 -0.82
C PRO A 225 -14.83 0.20 -0.96
N TYR A 226 -13.88 -0.69 -1.16
CA TYR A 226 -12.49 -0.37 -1.47
C TYR A 226 -12.10 -1.01 -2.81
N LEU A 227 -10.97 -0.56 -3.35
CA LEU A 227 -10.38 -1.08 -4.58
C LEU A 227 -9.03 -1.72 -4.25
N THR A 228 -8.83 -2.96 -4.67
CA THR A 228 -7.54 -3.65 -4.52
C THR A 228 -6.88 -3.94 -5.85
N SER A 229 -5.55 -4.07 -5.84
CA SER A 229 -4.77 -4.34 -7.05
C SER A 229 -4.94 -5.79 -7.52
N SER A 230 -4.98 -5.97 -8.84
CA SER A 230 -4.92 -7.27 -9.51
C SER A 230 -3.50 -7.59 -10.00
N CYS A 231 -3.28 -8.74 -10.65
CA CYS A 231 -2.03 -9.02 -11.37
C CYS A 231 -1.85 -8.13 -12.62
N GLU A 232 -2.94 -7.49 -13.04
CA GLU A 232 -3.14 -6.70 -14.24
C GLU A 232 -3.08 -5.18 -13.93
N THR A 233 -3.13 -4.78 -12.66
CA THR A 233 -3.12 -3.36 -12.27
C THR A 233 -1.84 -2.65 -12.72
N GLN A 234 -2.01 -1.54 -13.45
CA GLN A 234 -0.96 -0.57 -13.73
C GLN A 234 -1.25 0.74 -13.01
N ILE A 235 -0.19 1.36 -12.52
CA ILE A 235 -0.26 2.56 -11.68
C ILE A 235 0.51 3.68 -12.36
N PHE A 236 -0.04 4.89 -12.39
CA PHE A 236 0.63 6.07 -12.91
C PHE A 236 0.39 7.27 -11.99
N THR A 237 1.46 8.01 -11.68
CA THR A 237 1.37 9.24 -10.89
C THR A 237 1.58 10.49 -11.75
N THR A 238 1.45 11.68 -11.15
CA THR A 238 1.85 12.97 -11.77
C THR A 238 3.22 12.85 -12.44
N GLY A 239 3.31 13.24 -13.71
CA GLY A 239 4.50 13.09 -14.55
C GLY A 239 4.51 11.83 -15.42
N TYR A 240 4.00 10.69 -14.92
CA TYR A 240 3.90 9.43 -15.68
C TYR A 240 2.57 9.26 -16.43
N HIS A 241 1.51 9.94 -15.97
CA HIS A 241 0.21 9.94 -16.65
C HIS A 241 0.21 10.65 -18.02
N LYS A 242 1.21 11.49 -18.31
CA LYS A 242 1.25 12.32 -19.51
C LYS A 242 1.67 11.48 -20.72
N GLY A 243 0.80 11.42 -21.72
CA GLY A 243 1.03 10.62 -22.94
C GLY A 243 0.50 9.19 -22.87
N GLN A 244 -0.16 8.80 -21.76
CA GLN A 244 -0.90 7.55 -21.71
C GLN A 244 -2.19 7.64 -22.54
N PRO A 245 -2.66 6.55 -23.18
CA PRO A 245 -3.84 6.58 -24.05
C PRO A 245 -5.11 7.09 -23.35
N TYR A 246 -5.30 6.76 -22.06
CA TYR A 246 -6.44 7.19 -21.27
C TYR A 246 -6.58 8.71 -21.07
N VAL A 247 -5.58 9.53 -21.40
CA VAL A 247 -5.69 11.00 -21.27
C VAL A 247 -6.79 11.58 -22.20
N LEU A 248 -7.22 10.81 -23.19
CA LEU A 248 -8.36 11.16 -24.05
C LEU A 248 -9.73 10.83 -23.43
N ASP A 249 -9.79 10.09 -22.32
CA ASP A 249 -11.04 9.75 -21.65
C ASP A 249 -11.75 10.98 -21.06
N ASN A 250 -13.08 11.00 -21.13
CA ASN A 250 -13.88 12.15 -20.69
C ASN A 250 -13.90 12.31 -19.16
N ARG A 251 -13.92 11.23 -18.39
CA ARG A 251 -13.86 11.26 -16.92
C ARG A 251 -12.49 11.75 -16.45
N VAL A 252 -11.42 11.30 -17.11
CA VAL A 252 -10.05 11.81 -16.88
C VAL A 252 -9.95 13.31 -17.16
N LYS A 253 -10.54 13.80 -18.27
CA LYS A 253 -10.61 15.24 -18.58
C LYS A 253 -11.41 16.03 -17.53
N SER A 254 -12.57 15.52 -17.12
CA SER A 254 -13.42 16.14 -16.09
C SER A 254 -12.70 16.23 -14.75
N PHE A 255 -12.00 15.17 -14.33
CA PHE A 255 -11.14 15.19 -13.14
C PHE A 255 -10.05 16.28 -13.25
N ILE A 256 -9.32 16.33 -14.37
CA ILE A 256 -8.26 17.35 -14.59
C ILE A 256 -8.84 18.77 -14.63
N GLN A 257 -10.10 18.95 -15.06
CA GLN A 257 -10.78 20.24 -14.99
C GLN A 257 -11.20 20.59 -13.56
N TRP A 258 -11.71 19.61 -12.80
CA TRP A 258 -12.06 19.77 -11.39
C TRP A 258 -10.84 20.15 -10.54
N THR A 259 -9.68 19.51 -10.71
CA THR A 259 -8.50 19.81 -9.89
C THR A 259 -8.03 21.27 -10.04
N LYS A 260 -8.30 21.93 -11.18
CA LYS A 260 -8.00 23.36 -11.39
C LYS A 260 -8.87 24.32 -10.57
N THR A 261 -9.98 23.86 -9.99
CA THR A 261 -10.85 24.68 -9.14
C THR A 261 -10.44 24.63 -7.66
N LEU A 262 -9.54 23.71 -7.30
CA LEU A 262 -9.08 23.51 -5.93
C LEU A 262 -8.10 24.61 -5.50
N LYS A 263 -8.11 24.91 -4.20
CA LYS A 263 -7.10 25.75 -3.54
C LYS A 263 -6.11 24.85 -2.82
N ASP A 264 -4.85 24.85 -3.26
CA ASP A 264 -3.79 24.03 -2.67
C ASP A 264 -3.70 24.20 -1.14
N THR A 265 -3.83 25.42 -0.64
CA THR A 265 -3.81 25.72 0.81
C THR A 265 -4.94 25.10 1.61
N VAL A 266 -6.07 24.78 0.98
CA VAL A 266 -7.19 24.07 1.62
C VAL A 266 -6.97 22.57 1.53
N MET A 267 -6.51 22.06 0.37
CA MET A 267 -6.24 20.64 0.20
C MET A 267 -5.09 20.16 1.08
N MET A 268 -3.99 20.90 1.18
CA MET A 268 -2.84 20.56 2.03
C MET A 268 -3.23 20.31 3.49
N LYS A 269 -4.20 21.05 4.03
CA LYS A 269 -4.71 20.85 5.41
C LYS A 269 -5.40 19.50 5.62
N LYS A 270 -5.87 18.86 4.53
CA LYS A 270 -6.49 17.53 4.51
C LYS A 270 -5.52 16.42 4.08
N THR A 271 -4.23 16.72 3.88
CA THR A 271 -3.24 15.75 3.40
C THR A 271 -2.35 15.18 4.49
N VAL A 272 -2.19 13.85 4.46
CA VAL A 272 -1.54 13.07 5.52
C VAL A 272 -0.77 11.90 4.93
N VAL A 273 0.28 11.45 5.62
CA VAL A 273 1.17 10.39 5.13
C VAL A 273 1.80 9.61 6.29
N GLY A 274 2.16 8.35 6.03
CA GLY A 274 2.66 7.42 7.04
C GLY A 274 1.55 6.85 7.90
N GLY A 275 1.92 6.24 9.02
CA GLY A 275 0.99 5.64 9.95
C GLY A 275 0.57 4.21 9.60
N HIS A 276 0.18 3.47 10.64
CA HIS A 276 -0.56 2.22 10.50
C HIS A 276 -1.98 2.52 10.00
N TYR A 277 -2.49 1.72 9.08
CA TYR A 277 -3.85 1.83 8.57
C TYR A 277 -4.46 0.46 8.35
N SER A 278 -5.57 0.22 9.02
CA SER A 278 -6.39 -0.98 8.95
C SER A 278 -7.65 -0.68 8.16
N PHE A 279 -7.90 -1.42 7.08
CA PHE A 279 -9.18 -1.42 6.39
C PHE A 279 -9.41 -2.79 5.70
N PRO A 280 -10.65 -3.28 5.56
CA PRO A 280 -11.85 -2.81 6.27
C PRO A 280 -11.70 -2.95 7.80
N HIS A 281 -12.55 -2.22 8.53
CA HIS A 281 -12.62 -2.32 9.99
C HIS A 281 -13.23 -3.64 10.40
N ALA A 282 -12.85 -4.14 11.58
CA ALA A 282 -13.40 -5.38 12.11
C ALA A 282 -14.92 -5.22 12.37
N PRO A 283 -15.75 -6.22 11.99
CA PRO A 283 -17.23 -6.13 11.96
C PRO A 283 -17.83 -5.86 13.34
N GLN A 284 -19.12 -5.57 13.44
CA GLN A 284 -19.78 -5.39 14.75
C GLN A 284 -19.86 -6.69 15.58
N ILE A 285 -19.97 -7.84 14.92
CA ILE A 285 -20.02 -9.17 15.56
C ILE A 285 -18.77 -9.95 15.20
N PHE A 286 -18.05 -10.49 16.20
CA PHE A 286 -16.92 -11.37 15.96
C PHE A 286 -17.42 -12.77 15.58
N THR A 287 -17.24 -13.17 14.33
CA THR A 287 -17.68 -14.49 13.84
C THR A 287 -16.52 -15.47 13.81
N GLN A 288 -16.64 -16.58 14.53
CA GLN A 288 -15.70 -17.69 14.52
C GLN A 288 -16.33 -18.90 13.84
N SER A 289 -15.85 -19.22 12.63
CA SER A 289 -16.26 -20.43 11.91
C SER A 289 -15.61 -21.66 12.53
N LEU A 290 -16.40 -22.73 12.75
CA LEU A 290 -15.91 -24.03 13.20
C LEU A 290 -15.62 -25.02 12.07
N ALA A 291 -16.22 -24.82 10.89
CA ALA A 291 -16.24 -25.82 9.81
C ALA A 291 -15.02 -25.76 8.89
N ASP A 292 -14.53 -24.54 8.59
CA ASP A 292 -13.36 -24.30 7.76
C ASP A 292 -12.44 -23.26 8.43
N GLY A 293 -11.18 -23.18 8.01
CA GLY A 293 -10.22 -22.15 8.46
C GLY A 293 -10.54 -20.71 8.01
N SER A 294 -11.82 -20.41 7.76
CA SER A 294 -12.40 -19.21 7.16
C SER A 294 -12.76 -18.11 8.17
N ALA A 295 -12.36 -18.25 9.44
CA ALA A 295 -12.49 -17.17 10.43
C ALA A 295 -11.84 -15.88 9.90
N GLN A 296 -12.58 -14.76 9.91
CA GLN A 296 -12.10 -13.48 9.39
C GLN A 296 -10.78 -13.03 10.03
N VAL A 297 -10.60 -13.38 11.31
CA VAL A 297 -9.35 -13.24 12.05
C VAL A 297 -9.15 -14.52 12.88
N PRO A 298 -8.00 -15.19 12.81
CA PRO A 298 -7.74 -16.38 13.62
C PRO A 298 -7.60 -16.01 15.11
N LEU A 299 -8.38 -16.71 15.94
CA LEU A 299 -8.27 -16.65 17.41
C LEU A 299 -7.10 -17.54 17.87
N VAL A 300 -6.15 -16.96 18.59
CA VAL A 300 -4.97 -17.66 19.13
C VAL A 300 -4.92 -17.53 20.66
N ALA A 301 -4.30 -18.51 21.32
CA ALA A 301 -4.05 -18.41 22.75
C ALA A 301 -2.95 -17.37 23.02
N ALA A 302 -3.00 -16.70 24.17
CA ALA A 302 -2.00 -15.71 24.56
C ALA A 302 -0.55 -16.27 24.47
N VAL A 303 -0.37 -17.53 24.87
CA VAL A 303 0.91 -18.28 24.80
C VAL A 303 1.48 -18.42 23.40
N ASP A 304 0.62 -18.46 22.38
CA ASP A 304 1.06 -18.54 20.98
C ASP A 304 1.50 -17.18 20.43
N LEU A 305 1.02 -16.08 21.01
CA LEU A 305 1.30 -14.72 20.55
C LEU A 305 2.81 -14.40 20.59
N LYS A 306 3.56 -14.95 21.56
CA LYS A 306 5.03 -14.84 21.60
C LYS A 306 5.68 -15.44 20.36
N ARG A 307 5.35 -16.70 20.06
CA ARG A 307 5.85 -17.42 18.89
C ARG A 307 5.44 -16.70 17.61
N GLU A 308 4.25 -16.12 17.56
CA GLU A 308 3.80 -15.33 16.43
C GLU A 308 4.65 -14.06 16.24
N ILE A 309 4.88 -13.29 17.31
CA ILE A 309 5.77 -12.11 17.33
C ILE A 309 7.18 -12.47 16.86
N GLU A 310 7.77 -13.53 17.41
CA GLU A 310 9.12 -14.03 17.06
C GLU A 310 9.22 -14.53 15.61
N SER A 311 8.09 -14.93 15.00
CA SER A 311 8.04 -15.38 13.61
C SER A 311 7.96 -14.25 12.57
N LEU A 312 7.63 -13.03 12.99
CA LEU A 312 7.45 -11.88 12.10
C LEU A 312 8.77 -11.47 11.45
N ARG A 313 8.70 -11.11 10.17
CA ARG A 313 9.80 -10.44 9.46
C ARG A 313 9.55 -8.93 9.38
N TYR A 314 10.59 -8.16 9.09
CA TYR A 314 10.51 -6.71 8.90
C TYR A 314 9.29 -6.28 8.06
N ARG A 315 8.49 -5.33 8.56
CA ARG A 315 7.23 -4.83 7.98
C ARG A 315 6.16 -5.90 7.72
N GLU A 316 6.30 -7.12 8.23
CA GLU A 316 5.24 -8.12 8.17
C GLU A 316 4.08 -7.68 9.07
N HIS A 317 2.91 -7.45 8.46
CA HIS A 317 1.64 -7.21 9.13
C HIS A 317 0.92 -8.54 9.32
N LYS A 318 0.41 -8.79 10.53
CA LYS A 318 -0.41 -9.95 10.85
C LYS A 318 -1.50 -9.55 11.83
N ARG A 319 -2.76 -9.79 11.46
CA ARG A 319 -3.94 -9.60 12.31
C ARG A 319 -4.28 -10.90 13.04
N LEU A 320 -4.44 -10.82 14.35
CA LEU A 320 -4.79 -11.94 15.22
C LEU A 320 -5.91 -11.51 16.19
N ALA A 321 -6.69 -12.47 16.67
CA ALA A 321 -7.61 -12.28 17.78
C ALA A 321 -7.03 -13.01 19.01
N ILE A 322 -7.13 -12.40 20.19
CA ILE A 322 -6.85 -13.07 21.46
C ILE A 322 -8.01 -12.88 22.42
N GLN A 323 -8.20 -13.84 23.34
CA GLN A 323 -9.21 -13.75 24.39
C GLN A 323 -8.54 -13.61 25.76
N GLY A 324 -9.05 -12.69 26.59
CA GLY A 324 -8.47 -12.41 27.90
C GLY A 324 -9.24 -11.34 28.69
N GLN A 325 -8.69 -11.00 29.85
CA GLN A 325 -9.19 -9.94 30.75
C GLN A 325 -8.27 -8.71 30.67
N ILE A 326 -8.85 -7.52 30.67
CA ILE A 326 -8.07 -6.28 30.78
C ILE A 326 -7.75 -6.06 32.27
N LYS A 327 -6.45 -5.97 32.62
CA LYS A 327 -5.97 -5.90 34.02
C LYS A 327 -5.33 -4.57 34.40
N ALA A 328 -4.80 -3.83 33.44
CA ALA A 328 -4.30 -2.48 33.64
C ALA A 328 -4.45 -1.66 32.36
N VAL A 329 -4.65 -0.35 32.51
CA VAL A 329 -4.75 0.60 31.41
C VAL A 329 -4.01 1.88 31.80
N GLN A 330 -3.15 2.36 30.91
CA GLN A 330 -2.26 3.49 31.18
C GLN A 330 -2.28 4.45 29.99
N TYR A 331 -2.58 5.72 30.22
CA TYR A 331 -2.52 6.72 29.16
C TYR A 331 -1.11 7.30 29.05
N MET A 332 -0.55 7.20 27.84
CA MET A 332 0.82 7.56 27.52
C MET A 332 0.81 8.82 26.65
N ILE A 333 1.41 9.92 27.14
CA ILE A 333 1.48 11.20 26.41
C ILE A 333 2.77 11.30 25.59
N TRP A 334 2.67 11.87 24.38
CA TRP A 334 3.82 12.16 23.53
C TRP A 334 4.67 13.33 24.08
N PRO A 335 6.01 13.28 23.99
CA PRO A 335 6.86 14.42 24.36
C PRO A 335 6.47 15.71 23.62
N GLU A 336 6.47 16.86 24.32
CA GLU A 336 6.00 18.16 23.76
C GLU A 336 6.70 18.58 22.46
N GLU A 337 7.95 18.15 22.27
CA GLU A 337 8.72 18.37 21.03
C GLU A 337 8.00 17.85 19.77
N ALA A 338 7.11 16.86 19.92
CA ALA A 338 6.28 16.31 18.86
C ALA A 338 4.92 17.02 18.65
N LEU A 339 4.54 18.00 19.48
CA LEU A 339 3.21 18.64 19.46
C LEU A 339 3.20 20.10 18.96
N SER A 340 4.37 20.61 18.57
CA SER A 340 4.62 22.04 18.30
C SER A 340 3.77 22.69 17.21
N ASP A 341 3.23 21.93 16.25
CA ASP A 341 2.36 22.44 15.17
C ASP A 341 0.89 22.68 15.61
N GLN A 342 0.49 22.31 16.84
CA GLN A 342 -0.88 22.54 17.33
C GLN A 342 -1.10 23.97 17.87
N GLN A 343 -0.08 24.60 18.45
CA GLN A 343 -0.21 25.90 19.14
C GLN A 343 -0.26 27.14 18.22
N MET A 344 0.16 27.01 16.94
CA MET A 344 0.07 28.09 15.94
C MET A 344 -1.38 28.52 15.59
N PHE A 345 -2.39 27.88 16.18
CA PHE A 345 -3.81 28.21 15.97
C PHE A 345 -4.45 29.10 17.06
N GLN A 346 -3.74 29.44 18.15
CA GLN A 346 -4.31 30.24 19.25
C GLN A 346 -3.89 31.73 19.24
N SER A 347 -2.73 32.08 18.70
CA SER A 347 -2.19 33.45 18.69
C SER A 347 -2.51 34.23 17.41
N GLY A 348 -3.81 34.36 17.11
CA GLY A 348 -4.30 34.96 15.85
C GLY A 348 -5.48 35.93 15.97
N VAL A 349 -5.91 36.31 17.17
CA VAL A 349 -7.00 37.28 17.39
C VAL A 349 -6.60 38.27 18.49
N GLY A 350 -6.36 39.52 18.11
CA GLY A 350 -5.88 40.56 19.02
C GLY A 350 -6.29 41.97 18.61
N ASN A 351 -7.52 42.34 19.01
CA ASN A 351 -8.08 43.69 19.15
C ASN A 351 -7.97 44.72 18.00
N ILE A 352 -9.13 45.13 17.50
CA ILE A 352 -9.36 46.30 16.65
C ILE A 352 -9.46 47.56 17.54
N MET A 353 -8.72 48.62 17.18
CA MET A 353 -8.99 50.01 17.61
C MET A 353 -8.32 51.03 16.65
N ASP A 354 -9.13 51.66 15.79
CA ASP A 354 -9.23 53.11 15.47
C ASP A 354 -8.08 54.06 15.91
N VAL A 355 -7.63 55.13 15.20
CA VAL A 355 -7.99 56.00 14.03
C VAL A 355 -6.72 56.91 13.75
N PRO A 356 -6.39 57.57 12.59
CA PRO A 356 -7.15 57.99 11.39
C PRO A 356 -6.47 57.71 10.00
N ASP A 357 -6.95 58.40 8.95
CA ASP A 357 -6.51 58.56 7.53
C ASP A 357 -6.35 60.09 7.21
N PRO A 358 -5.96 60.62 6.00
CA PRO A 358 -5.20 60.11 4.84
C PRO A 358 -4.05 61.13 4.44
N PRO A 359 -3.52 61.32 3.18
CA PRO A 359 -4.23 61.60 1.90
C PRO A 359 -3.72 60.92 0.60
N SER A 360 -4.71 60.54 -0.24
CA SER A 360 -4.79 60.46 -1.71
C SER A 360 -3.55 60.42 -2.65
N GLY A 361 -3.61 59.47 -3.61
CA GLY A 361 -2.78 59.46 -4.83
C GLY A 361 -3.26 58.46 -5.89
N GLN A 362 -4.31 58.77 -6.65
CA GLN A 362 -4.79 57.94 -7.77
C GLN A 362 -3.89 58.05 -9.01
N LYS A 363 -3.69 56.93 -9.73
CA LYS A 363 -3.96 56.86 -11.19
C LYS A 363 -3.97 55.43 -11.76
N THR A 364 -5.08 55.10 -12.39
CA THR A 364 -5.33 53.94 -13.27
C THR A 364 -4.60 54.08 -14.61
N ILE A 365 -4.43 52.97 -15.35
CA ILE A 365 -4.71 52.86 -16.81
C ILE A 365 -4.69 51.39 -17.25
N GLU A 366 -5.60 51.02 -18.15
CA GLU A 366 -5.74 49.69 -18.77
C GLU A 366 -5.14 49.62 -20.19
N VAL A 367 -4.67 48.42 -20.56
CA VAL A 367 -4.85 47.69 -21.84
C VAL A 367 -4.78 48.46 -23.19
N THR A 368 -3.98 47.97 -24.15
CA THR A 368 -4.42 47.34 -25.44
C THR A 368 -3.20 46.95 -26.33
N GLU A 369 -3.35 45.88 -27.10
CA GLU A 369 -2.38 45.34 -28.08
C GLU A 369 -2.29 46.16 -29.39
N ILE A 370 -1.30 45.88 -30.25
CA ILE A 370 -1.43 45.78 -31.73
C ILE A 370 -0.16 45.14 -32.33
N SER A 371 -0.33 44.35 -33.40
CA SER A 371 0.75 43.71 -34.19
C SER A 371 1.05 44.46 -35.49
N GLN A 372 2.28 44.36 -36.03
CA GLN A 372 2.59 43.90 -37.42
C GLN A 372 4.06 44.07 -37.86
N ASN A 373 4.58 43.04 -38.55
CA ASN A 373 5.62 42.93 -39.60
C ASN A 373 6.51 44.17 -39.94
N THR A 374 7.82 44.03 -40.26
CA THR A 374 8.34 43.51 -41.56
C THR A 374 9.89 43.39 -41.56
N VAL A 375 10.47 42.60 -42.47
CA VAL A 375 11.90 42.25 -42.72
C VAL A 375 12.50 43.21 -43.78
N PRO A 376 13.80 43.67 -43.79
CA PRO A 376 14.93 42.83 -44.25
C PRO A 376 16.42 43.16 -43.91
N SER A 377 17.27 42.13 -44.07
CA SER A 377 18.64 42.08 -44.65
C SER A 377 19.83 42.94 -44.14
N GLY A 378 21.04 42.33 -44.16
CA GLY A 378 22.35 43.02 -44.07
C GLY A 378 23.23 42.56 -42.88
N VAL A 379 23.98 41.44 -42.92
CA VAL A 379 25.31 41.24 -43.53
C VAL A 379 26.49 41.79 -42.69
N GLN A 380 27.39 40.87 -42.26
CA GLN A 380 28.78 41.07 -41.76
C GLN A 380 28.97 41.84 -40.42
N SER A 381 30.02 41.65 -39.61
CA SER A 381 31.01 40.55 -39.49
C SER A 381 31.90 40.74 -38.25
N SER A 382 32.29 39.65 -37.55
CA SER A 382 33.45 39.57 -36.62
C SER A 382 33.36 40.44 -35.33
N SER A 383 34.05 40.19 -34.21
CA SER A 383 34.98 39.13 -33.79
C SER A 383 34.95 38.96 -32.24
N SER A 384 35.41 37.80 -31.74
CA SER A 384 35.91 37.53 -30.37
C SER A 384 35.37 38.34 -29.15
N THR A 385 34.82 37.69 -28.13
CA THR A 385 35.70 37.12 -27.09
C THR A 385 35.10 35.92 -26.34
N ARG A 386 35.94 34.93 -26.04
CA ARG A 386 35.57 33.71 -25.28
C ARG A 386 35.52 33.98 -23.77
N LYS A 387 34.41 33.62 -23.11
CA LYS A 387 34.43 33.17 -21.70
C LYS A 387 33.69 31.83 -21.55
N ARG A 388 34.48 30.76 -21.40
CA ARG A 388 34.05 29.37 -21.22
C ARG A 388 33.45 29.22 -19.81
N LYS A 389 32.16 28.87 -19.68
CA LYS A 389 31.60 28.35 -18.42
C LYS A 389 31.54 26.82 -18.51
N GLN A 390 32.02 26.12 -17.47
CA GLN A 390 32.03 24.66 -17.40
C GLN A 390 30.63 24.12 -17.03
N PRO A 391 30.17 23.00 -17.60
CA PRO A 391 29.00 22.29 -17.10
C PRO A 391 29.35 21.53 -15.80
N ARG A 392 28.49 21.66 -14.78
CA ARG A 392 28.62 20.92 -13.51
C ARG A 392 28.52 19.41 -13.75
N LYS A 393 29.47 18.64 -13.19
CA LYS A 393 29.44 17.17 -13.19
C LYS A 393 28.19 16.66 -12.45
N ARG A 394 27.27 15.99 -13.15
CA ARG A 394 26.27 15.13 -12.50
C ARG A 394 26.98 13.89 -11.98
N LYS A 395 26.85 13.57 -10.68
CA LYS A 395 27.27 12.27 -10.14
C LYS A 395 26.36 11.20 -10.74
N MET A 396 26.91 10.30 -11.56
CA MET A 396 26.20 9.14 -12.08
C MET A 396 26.16 8.08 -10.98
N MET A 397 24.96 7.66 -10.58
CA MET A 397 24.80 6.58 -9.61
C MET A 397 25.19 5.26 -10.26
N ARG A 398 25.88 4.40 -9.50
CA ARG A 398 26.59 3.22 -10.02
C ARG A 398 25.61 2.08 -10.31
N CYS A 399 25.08 2.03 -11.54
CA CYS A 399 24.37 0.86 -12.02
C CYS A 399 25.30 -0.36 -12.04
N TYR A 400 24.88 -1.47 -11.41
CA TYR A 400 25.56 -2.74 -11.57
C TYR A 400 25.28 -3.27 -12.98
N LEU A 401 26.31 -3.27 -13.82
CA LEU A 401 26.30 -3.90 -15.13
C LEU A 401 26.71 -5.37 -14.97
N PRO A 402 25.86 -6.36 -15.29
CA PRO A 402 26.33 -7.70 -15.63
C PRO A 402 27.24 -7.61 -16.86
N HIS A 403 28.21 -8.52 -16.98
CA HIS A 403 29.26 -8.40 -18.01
C HIS A 403 28.70 -8.39 -19.43
N ALA A 404 29.24 -7.49 -20.26
CA ALA A 404 28.93 -7.40 -21.68
C ALA A 404 29.49 -8.61 -22.44
N ARG A 405 28.84 -8.91 -23.58
CA ARG A 405 29.12 -10.02 -24.49
C ARG A 405 30.60 -10.08 -24.89
N ILE A 406 31.15 -11.30 -24.95
CA ILE A 406 32.38 -11.62 -25.66
C ILE A 406 31.97 -12.37 -26.93
N ASP A 407 32.21 -11.78 -28.09
CA ASP A 407 32.04 -12.46 -29.38
C ASP A 407 33.02 -13.64 -29.49
N LYS A 408 32.51 -14.80 -29.90
CA LYS A 408 33.33 -15.91 -30.42
C LYS A 408 32.65 -16.54 -31.63
N ASN A 409 33.10 -16.10 -32.81
CA ASN A 409 33.02 -16.95 -33.99
C ASN A 409 34.01 -18.12 -33.82
N SER A 410 33.52 -19.35 -33.82
CA SER A 410 34.22 -20.49 -34.40
C SER A 410 33.23 -21.61 -34.70
N GLU A 411 33.34 -22.19 -35.87
CA GLU A 411 32.57 -23.36 -36.30
C GLU A 411 33.08 -24.63 -35.60
N ALA A 412 32.16 -25.51 -35.20
CA ALA A 412 32.27 -26.97 -35.28
C ALA A 412 30.93 -27.57 -34.83
N GLY A 413 30.28 -28.36 -35.68
CA GLY A 413 29.00 -28.98 -35.35
C GLY A 413 29.16 -30.24 -34.51
N GLN A 414 28.20 -30.49 -33.61
CA GLN A 414 27.87 -31.81 -33.10
C GLN A 414 26.39 -31.82 -32.69
N ASP A 415 25.63 -32.78 -33.24
CA ASP A 415 24.24 -33.01 -32.85
C ASP A 415 24.18 -33.41 -31.37
N PHE A 416 23.46 -32.62 -30.58
CA PHE A 416 22.91 -33.04 -29.31
C PHE A 416 21.44 -32.66 -29.29
N THR A 417 20.58 -33.66 -29.52
CA THR A 417 19.16 -33.59 -29.19
C THR A 417 19.00 -33.46 -27.67
N GLU A 418 18.79 -32.24 -27.19
CA GLU A 418 18.24 -32.02 -25.86
C GLU A 418 16.74 -32.34 -25.90
N GLU A 419 16.34 -33.38 -25.17
CA GLU A 419 14.92 -33.70 -24.94
C GLU A 419 14.30 -32.59 -24.07
N GLU A 420 13.18 -32.00 -24.49
CA GLU A 420 12.50 -30.97 -23.69
C GLU A 420 12.04 -31.56 -22.34
N PRO A 421 12.43 -30.96 -21.19
CA PRO A 421 11.79 -31.27 -19.92
C PRO A 421 10.35 -30.75 -19.98
N GLY A 422 9.37 -31.67 -19.96
CA GLY A 422 7.96 -31.32 -19.82
C GLY A 422 7.67 -30.70 -18.46
N GLU A 423 7.78 -29.38 -18.33
CA GLU A 423 7.51 -28.68 -17.08
C GLU A 423 5.99 -28.51 -16.84
N GLN A 424 5.45 -29.34 -15.96
CA GLN A 424 4.17 -29.07 -15.30
C GLN A 424 4.37 -27.96 -14.26
N GLU A 425 3.84 -26.76 -14.52
CA GLU A 425 3.79 -25.68 -13.53
C GLU A 425 2.54 -25.83 -12.63
N GLU A 426 2.74 -26.27 -11.38
CA GLU A 426 1.69 -26.25 -10.37
C GLU A 426 1.41 -24.83 -9.83
N GLN A 427 0.12 -24.51 -9.85
CA GLN A 427 -0.65 -23.44 -9.20
C GLN A 427 0.00 -22.53 -8.14
N SER A 428 -0.36 -21.24 -8.22
CA SER A 428 -0.85 -20.48 -7.04
C SER A 428 -1.60 -19.20 -7.48
N ASP A 429 -2.93 -19.22 -7.36
CA ASP A 429 -3.82 -18.03 -7.31
C ASP A 429 -4.99 -18.38 -6.35
N PRO A 430 -5.74 -17.42 -5.75
CA PRO A 430 -6.54 -17.69 -4.57
C PRO A 430 -7.97 -18.16 -4.87
N GLY A 431 -8.44 -19.14 -4.09
CA GLY A 431 -9.85 -19.46 -3.92
C GLY A 431 -10.44 -20.42 -4.94
N THR A 432 -10.52 -21.70 -4.56
CA THR A 432 -11.75 -22.52 -4.48
C THR A 432 -11.29 -23.92 -4.03
N GLU A 433 -11.82 -24.43 -2.92
CA GLU A 433 -11.55 -25.80 -2.45
C GLU A 433 -12.69 -26.73 -2.87
N GLU A 434 -12.37 -27.99 -3.17
CA GLU A 434 -13.29 -29.12 -3.07
C GLU A 434 -12.56 -30.29 -2.40
N ASP A 435 -13.31 -31.06 -1.61
CA ASP A 435 -12.83 -31.86 -0.50
C ASP A 435 -13.20 -33.34 -0.66
N ILE A 436 -12.22 -34.25 -0.53
CA ILE A 436 -12.43 -35.70 -0.33
C ILE A 436 -11.28 -36.22 0.56
N GLY A 437 -11.60 -36.66 1.79
CA GLY A 437 -10.61 -37.00 2.83
C GLY A 437 -10.28 -38.49 3.04
N THR A 438 -9.82 -38.80 4.27
CA THR A 438 -9.73 -40.13 4.93
C THR A 438 -8.71 -41.16 4.38
N ILE A 439 -7.92 -41.95 5.13
CA ILE A 439 -7.53 -42.12 6.59
C ILE A 439 -6.03 -42.58 6.57
N GLU A 440 -5.15 -42.50 7.59
CA GLU A 440 -5.05 -43.37 8.79
C GLU A 440 -4.02 -42.83 9.81
N ASN A 441 -4.25 -43.14 11.09
CA ASN A 441 -3.37 -42.85 12.22
C ASN A 441 -2.34 -43.99 12.44
N ASN A 442 -1.17 -43.68 13.04
CA ASN A 442 -0.83 -44.25 14.35
C ASN A 442 0.38 -43.55 15.03
N PRO A 443 0.54 -43.67 16.37
CA PRO A 443 1.37 -42.77 17.18
C PRO A 443 2.71 -43.41 17.65
N ASP A 444 3.29 -42.82 18.73
CA ASP A 444 4.39 -43.28 19.57
C ASP A 444 5.83 -43.05 19.05
N GLN A 445 6.86 -42.71 19.85
CA GLN A 445 6.98 -42.65 21.33
C GLN A 445 8.25 -41.87 21.78
N THR A 446 8.20 -41.17 22.95
CA THR A 446 9.31 -40.89 23.93
C THR A 446 10.58 -40.13 23.42
N ILE A 447 11.38 -39.33 24.17
CA ILE A 447 11.86 -39.33 25.56
C ILE A 447 12.06 -37.90 26.10
N ALA A 448 11.85 -37.71 27.41
CA ALA A 448 12.09 -36.46 28.13
C ALA A 448 13.50 -36.33 28.75
N SER A 449 14.04 -35.11 28.77
CA SER A 449 15.11 -34.60 29.66
C SER A 449 15.20 -33.07 29.47
N GLY A 450 15.19 -32.18 30.46
CA GLY A 450 15.18 -32.37 31.91
C GLY A 450 16.42 -31.77 32.58
N LEU A 451 16.56 -30.43 32.61
CA LEU A 451 17.48 -29.72 33.52
C LEU A 451 17.11 -28.24 33.64
N GLN A 452 17.43 -27.65 34.81
CA GLN A 452 16.79 -26.44 35.34
C GLN A 452 17.59 -25.15 35.12
N VAL A 453 16.85 -24.03 35.14
CA VAL A 453 17.32 -22.64 35.18
C VAL A 453 17.91 -22.30 36.56
N PRO A 454 18.90 -21.39 36.63
CA PRO A 454 18.85 -20.33 37.64
C PRO A 454 18.73 -18.94 37.02
N SER A 455 17.88 -18.11 37.63
CA SER A 455 17.59 -16.73 37.24
C SER A 455 18.72 -15.77 37.62
N GLU A 456 18.97 -14.74 36.80
CA GLU A 456 19.31 -13.39 37.29
C GLU A 456 19.16 -12.35 36.16
N ILE A 457 18.64 -11.17 36.51
CA ILE A 457 18.41 -10.04 35.59
C ILE A 457 19.56 -9.04 35.73
N PRO A 458 20.18 -8.64 34.61
CA PRO A 458 20.62 -7.25 34.49
C PRO A 458 19.94 -6.55 33.31
N GLN A 459 19.52 -5.31 33.54
CA GLN A 459 19.11 -4.38 32.49
C GLN A 459 20.34 -4.02 31.62
N SER A 460 20.21 -4.07 30.30
CA SER A 460 21.21 -3.49 29.37
C SER A 460 20.59 -2.38 28.55
N GLU A 461 20.90 -1.13 28.91
CA GLU A 461 20.59 0.02 28.06
C GLU A 461 21.51 0.01 26.82
N GLY A 462 20.89 -0.09 25.64
CA GLY A 462 21.58 -0.14 24.35
C GLY A 462 20.83 0.69 23.31
N ASN A 463 20.82 2.02 23.53
CA ASN A 463 19.92 2.93 22.84
C ASN A 463 20.50 3.41 21.49
N THR A 464 19.85 3.12 20.36
CA THR A 464 20.14 3.73 19.03
C THR A 464 18.87 3.81 18.16
N GLY A 465 17.80 4.35 18.73
CA GLY A 465 16.66 4.88 18.00
C GLY A 465 16.09 6.05 18.77
N VAL A 466 15.54 7.05 18.09
CA VAL A 466 14.84 8.17 18.76
C VAL A 466 13.58 7.61 19.42
N ARG A 467 13.72 7.22 20.69
CA ARG A 467 12.63 6.81 21.55
C ARG A 467 11.95 8.08 22.01
N ALA A 468 10.81 8.41 21.40
CA ALA A 468 9.86 9.28 22.05
C ALA A 468 9.43 8.57 23.34
N VAL A 469 10.06 8.94 24.47
CA VAL A 469 9.74 8.36 25.78
C VAL A 469 8.39 8.94 26.18
N ALA A 470 7.33 8.26 25.75
CA ALA A 470 5.98 8.64 26.13
C ALA A 470 5.84 8.48 27.64
N ASN A 471 5.41 9.55 28.31
CA ASN A 471 5.29 9.57 29.76
C ASN A 471 3.90 9.05 30.16
N CYS A 472 3.86 8.20 31.19
CA CYS A 472 2.60 7.76 31.77
C CYS A 472 1.96 8.95 32.50
N TYR A 473 0.78 9.37 32.04
CA TYR A 473 0.07 10.53 32.57
C TYR A 473 -0.93 10.14 33.67
N THR A 474 -1.74 9.11 33.40
CA THR A 474 -2.68 8.51 34.36
C THR A 474 -2.85 7.02 34.08
N SER A 475 -3.29 6.26 35.08
CA SER A 475 -3.33 4.81 35.06
C SER A 475 -4.44 4.24 35.95
N TRP A 476 -5.09 3.19 35.47
CA TRP A 476 -5.94 2.28 36.25
C TRP A 476 -5.30 0.88 36.29
N GLU A 477 -5.35 0.22 37.44
CA GLU A 477 -4.99 -1.20 37.58
C GLU A 477 -6.11 -1.91 38.36
N SER A 478 -6.51 -3.09 37.91
CA SER A 478 -7.50 -3.92 38.58
C SER A 478 -6.98 -4.41 39.94
N SER A 479 -7.83 -4.44 40.96
CA SER A 479 -7.44 -4.88 42.31
C SER A 479 -6.87 -6.30 42.37
N SER A 480 -7.27 -7.21 41.47
CA SER A 480 -6.74 -8.58 41.38
C SER A 480 -5.37 -8.66 40.69
N TRP A 481 -4.94 -7.60 40.00
CA TRP A 481 -3.73 -7.63 39.17
C TRP A 481 -2.44 -7.81 39.97
N GLN A 482 -2.33 -7.19 41.16
CA GLN A 482 -1.10 -7.28 41.98
C GLN A 482 -0.77 -8.71 42.45
N GLU A 483 -1.79 -9.56 42.59
CA GLU A 483 -1.63 -10.95 42.98
C GLU A 483 -1.37 -11.81 41.74
N GLN A 484 -2.26 -11.74 40.74
CA GLN A 484 -2.14 -12.51 39.49
C GLN A 484 -0.80 -12.26 38.75
N LYS A 485 -0.26 -11.03 38.80
CA LYS A 485 1.04 -10.66 38.22
C LYS A 485 2.23 -11.45 38.79
N LYS A 486 2.09 -12.09 39.96
CA LYS A 486 3.09 -12.99 40.56
C LYS A 486 2.97 -14.43 40.05
N GLU A 487 1.80 -14.80 39.53
CA GLU A 487 1.47 -16.13 39.00
C GLU A 487 1.67 -16.22 37.49
N VAL A 488 1.63 -15.07 36.80
CA VAL A 488 2.00 -14.92 35.38
C VAL A 488 3.43 -15.40 35.15
N SER A 489 3.56 -16.48 34.39
CA SER A 489 4.84 -17.08 33.99
C SER A 489 5.61 -16.24 32.97
N GLU A 490 4.91 -15.51 32.10
CA GLU A 490 5.50 -14.67 31.06
C GLU A 490 4.71 -13.37 30.85
N TYR A 491 5.41 -12.23 30.81
CA TYR A 491 4.80 -10.92 30.57
C TYR A 491 5.49 -10.24 29.39
N LEU A 492 4.86 -10.24 28.22
CA LEU A 492 5.33 -9.52 27.05
C LEU A 492 5.03 -8.03 27.16
N ARG A 493 6.04 -7.20 26.97
CA ARG A 493 5.93 -5.73 26.87
C ARG A 493 6.54 -5.24 25.56
N PRO A 494 5.86 -5.41 24.41
CA PRO A 494 6.32 -4.87 23.14
C PRO A 494 6.47 -3.34 23.21
N GLY A 495 7.20 -2.78 22.24
CA GLY A 495 7.82 -1.46 22.33
C GLY A 495 6.90 -0.24 22.19
N GLY A 496 5.66 -0.30 22.68
CA GLY A 496 4.69 0.79 22.58
C GLY A 496 4.30 1.10 21.13
N VAL A 497 4.05 2.38 20.85
CA VAL A 497 3.72 2.90 19.51
C VAL A 497 4.86 3.78 19.02
N TYR A 498 5.29 3.58 17.77
CA TYR A 498 6.40 4.33 17.17
C TYR A 498 5.91 5.46 16.26
N LEU A 499 6.76 6.47 16.04
CA LEU A 499 6.42 7.67 15.26
C LEU A 499 6.02 7.38 13.80
N GLU A 500 6.60 6.35 13.19
CA GLU A 500 6.28 5.89 11.83
C GLU A 500 4.89 5.22 11.69
N SER A 501 4.26 4.96 12.83
CA SER A 501 2.96 4.29 13.00
C SER A 501 1.83 5.28 13.25
N LEU A 502 2.18 6.55 13.46
CA LEU A 502 1.28 7.69 13.44
C LEU A 502 1.32 8.36 12.06
N SER A 503 0.17 8.85 11.60
CA SER A 503 0.10 9.69 10.40
C SER A 503 0.65 11.09 10.71
N GLN A 504 1.37 11.67 9.75
CA GLN A 504 1.98 13.01 9.82
C GLN A 504 1.39 13.91 8.72
N ARG A 505 1.32 15.23 8.97
CA ARG A 505 0.79 16.19 7.98
C ARG A 505 1.75 16.26 6.80
N PHE A 506 1.23 16.16 5.58
CA PHE A 506 2.07 16.28 4.41
C PHE A 506 2.46 17.75 4.16
N ARG A 507 3.76 17.98 3.97
CA ARG A 507 4.35 19.27 3.56
C ARG A 507 5.35 18.99 2.43
N PHE A 508 5.44 19.89 1.46
CA PHE A 508 6.33 19.69 0.31
C PHE A 508 7.81 19.73 0.69
N ASP A 509 8.18 20.52 1.70
CA ASP A 509 9.55 20.63 2.22
C ASP A 509 10.00 19.30 2.85
N ASP A 510 9.11 18.68 3.63
CA ASP A 510 9.36 17.43 4.37
C ASP A 510 9.18 16.16 3.52
N LYS A 511 8.70 16.30 2.26
CA LYS A 511 8.32 15.20 1.36
C LYS A 511 9.31 14.03 1.34
N ASN A 512 10.61 14.32 1.24
CA ASN A 512 11.63 13.29 1.12
C ASN A 512 11.76 12.47 2.42
N ILE A 513 11.67 13.13 3.58
CA ILE A 513 11.75 12.49 4.90
C ILE A 513 10.50 11.62 5.12
N LEU A 514 9.31 12.17 4.84
CA LEU A 514 8.02 11.48 4.95
C LEU A 514 7.96 10.23 4.04
N LEU A 515 8.49 10.31 2.81
CA LEU A 515 8.59 9.15 1.91
C LEU A 515 9.63 8.14 2.39
N GLN A 516 10.74 8.57 2.96
CA GLN A 516 11.77 7.68 3.48
C GLN A 516 11.30 6.89 4.71
N GLN A 517 10.54 7.53 5.61
CA GLN A 517 9.92 6.89 6.77
C GLN A 517 8.81 5.91 6.38
N SER A 518 7.94 6.30 5.43
CA SER A 518 6.78 5.49 5.02
C SER A 518 7.11 4.34 4.07
N ASN A 519 8.24 4.36 3.35
CA ASN A 519 8.67 3.28 2.46
C ASN A 519 9.49 2.19 3.17
N LEU A 520 9.75 1.08 2.48
CA LEU A 520 10.68 0.05 2.94
C LEU A 520 12.13 0.55 2.88
N HIS A 521 12.88 0.23 3.91
CA HIS A 521 14.32 0.47 4.03
C HIS A 521 15.00 -0.81 4.59
N ALA A 522 16.31 -0.77 4.86
CA ALA A 522 16.99 -1.93 5.44
C ALA A 522 16.48 -2.19 6.87
N ALA A 523 16.26 -3.46 7.25
CA ALA A 523 15.69 -3.82 8.56
C ALA A 523 16.54 -3.35 9.77
N ARG A 524 17.81 -3.01 9.55
CA ARG A 524 18.64 -2.19 10.44
C ARG A 524 18.97 -0.91 9.68
N TRP A 525 18.24 0.16 9.97
CA TRP A 525 18.43 1.47 9.36
C TRP A 525 18.34 2.55 10.43
N THR A 526 19.36 3.40 10.48
CA THR A 526 19.36 4.67 11.21
C THR A 526 19.10 5.78 10.20
N PRO A 527 18.07 6.62 10.38
CA PRO A 527 17.96 7.87 9.64
C PRO A 527 19.23 8.69 9.75
N GLU A 528 19.60 9.41 8.69
CA GLU A 528 20.49 10.56 8.86
C GLU A 528 19.75 11.57 9.75
N GLU A 529 20.40 12.11 10.78
CA GLU A 529 19.78 12.99 11.77
C GLU A 529 19.31 14.31 11.15
N THR A 530 18.11 14.32 10.58
CA THR A 530 17.40 15.53 10.21
C THR A 530 16.75 16.11 11.46
N ALA A 531 17.21 17.29 11.90
CA ALA A 531 16.73 18.01 13.09
C ALA A 531 15.28 18.58 12.96
N HIS A 532 14.41 17.87 12.26
CA HIS A 532 13.02 18.23 12.02
C HIS A 532 12.14 17.21 12.75
N THR A 533 11.72 17.57 13.96
CA THR A 533 10.72 16.81 14.73
C THR A 533 9.36 16.99 14.05
N LEU A 534 9.03 16.06 13.16
CA LEU A 534 7.75 16.07 12.45
C LEU A 534 6.62 15.74 13.43
N SER A 535 5.65 16.64 13.55
CA SER A 535 4.54 16.52 14.48
C SER A 535 3.50 15.51 13.98
N PRO A 536 3.10 14.49 14.77
CA PRO A 536 1.99 13.61 14.45
C PRO A 536 0.68 14.39 14.29
N VAL A 537 -0.16 13.99 13.33
CA VAL A 537 -1.52 14.55 13.20
C VAL A 537 -2.45 13.97 14.27
N ALA A 538 -2.20 12.71 14.64
CA ALA A 538 -3.14 11.91 15.38
C ALA A 538 -2.75 11.76 16.86
N CYS A 539 -3.59 12.37 17.70
CA CYS A 539 -3.70 12.18 19.15
C CYS A 539 -2.61 12.82 20.05
N LYS A 540 -3.03 13.30 21.24
CA LYS A 540 -2.16 13.75 22.33
C LYS A 540 -1.33 12.59 22.95
N GLY A 541 -1.74 11.34 22.72
CA GLY A 541 -1.17 10.15 23.35
C GLY A 541 -1.76 8.84 22.83
N TYR A 542 -1.67 7.77 23.63
CA TYR A 542 -2.31 6.47 23.37
C TYR A 542 -2.54 5.71 24.67
N TYR A 543 -3.43 4.71 24.66
CA TYR A 543 -3.66 3.84 25.81
C TYR A 543 -2.82 2.57 25.69
N ARG A 544 -1.95 2.29 26.66
CA ARG A 544 -1.33 0.97 26.85
C ARG A 544 -2.28 0.13 27.69
N ILE A 545 -2.61 -1.07 27.20
CA ILE A 545 -3.57 -1.99 27.81
C ILE A 545 -2.86 -3.31 28.10
N THR A 546 -2.84 -3.70 29.36
CA THR A 546 -2.33 -5.01 29.81
C THR A 546 -3.46 -6.02 29.78
N ILE A 547 -3.30 -7.04 28.94
CA ILE A 547 -4.26 -8.13 28.71
C ILE A 547 -3.71 -9.40 29.37
N LEU A 548 -4.48 -10.01 30.27
CA LEU A 548 -4.20 -11.33 30.84
C LEU A 548 -4.96 -12.39 30.04
N GLY A 549 -4.25 -13.37 29.45
CA GLY A 549 -4.88 -14.47 28.73
C GLY A 549 -5.75 -15.35 29.63
N ILE A 550 -6.73 -16.07 29.07
CA ILE A 550 -7.69 -16.89 29.84
C ILE A 550 -6.99 -17.88 30.80
N ASN A 551 -5.87 -18.46 30.38
CA ASN A 551 -5.10 -19.41 31.20
C ASN A 551 -4.36 -18.76 32.38
N GLN A 552 -4.38 -17.43 32.52
CA GLN A 552 -3.74 -16.61 33.54
C GLN A 552 -2.19 -16.76 33.63
N GLN A 553 -1.58 -17.55 32.76
CA GLN A 553 -0.14 -17.79 32.73
C GLN A 553 0.64 -16.71 31.98
N MET A 554 -0.03 -15.90 31.15
CA MET A 554 0.62 -14.94 30.29
C MET A 554 -0.12 -13.61 30.22
N ALA A 555 0.63 -12.51 30.35
CA ALA A 555 0.14 -11.15 30.17
C ALA A 555 0.87 -10.46 29.00
N ILE A 556 0.16 -9.60 28.27
CA ILE A 556 0.69 -8.86 27.13
C ILE A 556 0.25 -7.39 27.24
N ASP A 557 1.20 -6.46 27.09
CA ASP A 557 0.87 -5.05 26.79
C ASP A 557 0.61 -4.88 25.29
N ALA A 558 -0.51 -4.25 24.93
CA ALA A 558 -0.79 -3.79 23.58
C ALA A 558 -1.30 -2.34 23.60
N ALA A 559 -1.16 -1.62 22.49
CA ALA A 559 -1.50 -0.21 22.42
C ALA A 559 -2.79 0.06 21.64
N PHE A 560 -3.65 0.89 22.18
CA PHE A 560 -4.84 1.43 21.52
C PHE A 560 -4.61 2.91 21.20
N VAL A 561 -4.61 3.25 19.91
CA VAL A 561 -4.45 4.63 19.42
C VAL A 561 -5.82 5.10 18.89
N PRO A 562 -6.65 5.78 19.69
CA PRO A 562 -7.98 6.17 19.26
C PRO A 562 -7.95 7.11 18.06
N VAL A 563 -9.04 7.10 17.29
CA VAL A 563 -9.35 8.15 16.32
C VAL A 563 -10.02 9.32 17.04
N MET A 564 -9.44 10.51 16.91
CA MET A 564 -9.84 11.72 17.66
C MET A 564 -10.55 12.78 16.79
N SER A 565 -10.63 12.57 15.48
CA SER A 565 -11.11 13.56 14.53
C SER A 565 -11.47 12.91 13.19
N SER A 566 -12.45 13.46 12.48
CA SER A 566 -12.80 13.03 11.11
C SER A 566 -11.75 13.43 10.06
N GLY A 567 -10.75 14.23 10.43
CA GLY A 567 -9.56 14.48 9.63
C GLY A 567 -8.54 13.33 9.61
N ASP A 568 -8.66 12.35 10.51
CA ASP A 568 -7.83 11.14 10.52
C ASP A 568 -8.33 10.15 9.45
N PRO A 569 -7.48 9.64 8.54
CA PRO A 569 -7.84 8.62 7.55
C PRO A 569 -8.58 7.41 8.13
N ARG A 570 -8.24 7.02 9.36
CA ARG A 570 -8.79 5.86 10.06
C ARG A 570 -10.25 6.05 10.47
N SER A 571 -10.77 7.28 10.46
CA SER A 571 -12.18 7.58 10.74
C SER A 571 -13.15 7.04 9.67
N LEU A 572 -12.68 6.85 8.42
CA LEU A 572 -13.52 6.38 7.33
C LEU A 572 -14.01 4.96 7.58
N GLY A 573 -15.33 4.77 7.54
CA GLY A 573 -15.98 3.49 7.77
C GLY A 573 -16.14 3.10 9.25
N LEU A 574 -15.78 3.96 10.20
CA LEU A 574 -16.16 3.77 11.61
C LEU A 574 -17.65 4.07 11.81
N PRO A 575 -18.31 3.45 12.81
CA PRO A 575 -19.67 3.82 13.21
C PRO A 575 -19.77 5.32 13.47
N GLN A 576 -20.88 5.94 13.05
CA GLN A 576 -21.13 7.38 13.30
C GLN A 576 -22.10 7.58 14.48
N ASP A 577 -22.59 6.50 15.08
CA ASP A 577 -23.47 6.54 16.23
C ASP A 577 -22.72 7.09 17.46
N PRO A 578 -23.28 8.08 18.18
CA PRO A 578 -22.65 8.63 19.36
C PRO A 578 -22.62 7.60 20.49
N HIS A 579 -21.52 7.54 21.22
CA HIS A 579 -21.35 6.69 22.41
C HIS A 579 -20.94 7.51 23.63
N ASP A 580 -21.06 6.89 24.80
CA ASP A 580 -20.85 7.45 26.14
C ASP A 580 -19.38 7.76 26.52
N ASN A 581 -18.45 7.54 25.59
CA ASN A 581 -16.99 7.59 25.82
C ASN A 581 -16.47 6.74 27.01
N THR A 582 -17.21 5.73 27.47
CA THR A 582 -16.60 4.70 28.34
C THR A 582 -15.41 4.05 27.61
N LEU A 583 -14.43 3.58 28.37
CA LEU A 583 -13.24 2.95 27.80
C LEU A 583 -13.62 1.74 26.94
N LEU A 584 -14.65 0.98 27.33
CA LEU A 584 -15.17 -0.12 26.52
C LEU A 584 -15.77 0.37 25.20
N SER A 585 -16.61 1.42 25.23
CA SER A 585 -17.16 2.02 24.00
C SER A 585 -16.05 2.49 23.06
N CYS A 586 -15.06 3.22 23.56
CA CYS A 586 -13.91 3.69 22.77
C CYS A 586 -13.11 2.53 22.15
N LEU A 587 -12.87 1.45 22.91
CA LEU A 587 -12.16 0.25 22.43
C LEU A 587 -12.96 -0.58 21.42
N SER A 588 -14.29 -0.51 21.48
CA SER A 588 -15.20 -1.23 20.58
C SER A 588 -15.49 -0.44 19.30
N SER A 589 -15.54 0.90 19.40
CA SER A 589 -15.80 1.83 18.29
C SER A 589 -14.54 2.21 17.51
N GLY A 590 -13.38 2.22 18.17
CA GLY A 590 -12.10 2.67 17.61
C GLY A 590 -11.86 4.18 17.71
N PHE A 591 -12.81 4.95 18.25
CA PHE A 591 -12.75 6.42 18.30
C PHE A 591 -13.21 7.01 19.64
N ILE A 592 -12.98 8.31 19.81
CA ILE A 592 -13.56 9.10 20.90
C ILE A 592 -14.58 10.07 20.31
N CYS A 593 -15.79 10.05 20.86
CA CYS A 593 -16.95 10.78 20.38
C CYS A 593 -16.98 12.21 20.97
N PRO A 594 -17.35 13.26 20.20
CA PRO A 594 -17.71 13.24 18.79
C PRO A 594 -16.51 13.41 17.85
N LEU A 595 -16.56 12.77 16.68
CA LEU A 595 -15.59 12.99 15.60
C LEU A 595 -15.86 14.32 14.88
N THR A 596 -15.18 15.39 15.30
CA THR A 596 -15.27 16.71 14.67
C THR A 596 -14.25 16.88 13.53
N ASP A 597 -14.64 17.63 12.49
CA ASP A 597 -13.72 18.06 11.42
C ASP A 597 -12.86 19.21 11.97
N PRO A 598 -11.53 19.11 11.96
CA PRO A 598 -10.64 20.08 12.60
C PRO A 598 -10.60 21.44 11.86
N LEU A 599 -11.29 21.57 10.72
CA LEU A 599 -11.51 22.83 10.00
C LEU A 599 -12.79 23.55 10.43
N PHE A 600 -13.73 22.86 11.08
CA PHE A 600 -14.99 23.43 11.57
C PHE A 600 -14.98 23.46 13.10
N GLN A 601 -14.57 24.61 13.65
CA GLN A 601 -14.44 24.86 15.09
C GLN A 601 -15.80 24.90 15.81
N ASN A 602 -16.44 23.75 15.98
CA ASN A 602 -17.48 23.57 16.99
C ASN A 602 -16.83 22.98 18.25
N GLU A 603 -16.88 23.73 19.34
CA GLU A 603 -16.24 23.46 20.63
C GLU A 603 -16.94 22.33 21.43
N ALA A 604 -17.20 21.19 20.79
CA ALA A 604 -17.44 19.97 21.55
C ALA A 604 -16.10 19.51 22.15
N ALA A 605 -15.89 19.82 23.43
CA ALA A 605 -14.72 19.34 24.15
C ALA A 605 -14.71 17.80 24.13
N LEU A 606 -13.62 17.22 23.61
CA LEU A 606 -13.37 15.80 23.79
C LEU A 606 -13.11 15.54 25.28
N PRO A 607 -13.59 14.42 25.84
CA PRO A 607 -13.29 14.04 27.22
C PRO A 607 -11.77 13.91 27.41
N GLU A 608 -11.26 14.40 28.54
CA GLU A 608 -9.84 14.25 28.85
C GLU A 608 -9.54 12.79 29.28
N PRO A 609 -8.30 12.31 29.13
CA PRO A 609 -7.95 10.90 29.34
C PRO A 609 -8.29 10.34 30.72
N GLU A 610 -8.31 11.16 31.78
CA GLU A 610 -8.75 10.75 33.11
C GLU A 610 -10.23 10.37 33.16
N GLU A 611 -11.09 11.06 32.41
CA GLU A 611 -12.55 10.82 32.41
C GLU A 611 -12.86 9.45 31.80
N ILE A 612 -12.19 9.12 30.68
CA ILE A 612 -12.31 7.80 30.06
C ILE A 612 -11.72 6.71 30.97
N LEU A 613 -10.54 6.95 31.57
CA LEU A 613 -9.91 5.99 32.48
C LEU A 613 -10.71 5.75 33.77
N ALA A 614 -11.51 6.71 34.23
CA ALA A 614 -12.39 6.51 35.38
C ALA A 614 -13.43 5.40 35.16
N THR A 615 -13.81 5.13 33.90
CA THR A 615 -14.74 4.03 33.54
C THR A 615 -14.06 2.66 33.44
N ALA A 616 -12.74 2.57 33.58
CA ALA A 616 -12.00 1.31 33.39
C ALA A 616 -12.36 0.22 34.42
N GLU A 617 -12.88 0.58 35.60
CA GLU A 617 -13.36 -0.40 36.61
C GLU A 617 -14.52 -1.25 36.07
N GLU A 618 -15.27 -0.79 35.06
CA GLU A 618 -16.33 -1.57 34.39
C GLU A 618 -15.79 -2.75 33.57
N LEU A 619 -14.52 -2.71 33.16
CA LEU A 619 -13.85 -3.81 32.44
C LEU A 619 -13.45 -4.97 33.36
N LYS A 620 -13.52 -4.77 34.67
CA LYS A 620 -13.03 -5.69 35.69
C LYS A 620 -13.74 -7.04 35.63
N ASP A 621 -12.94 -8.08 35.83
CA ASP A 621 -13.34 -9.50 35.86
C ASP A 621 -14.16 -10.00 34.64
N THR A 622 -14.20 -9.19 33.57
CA THR A 622 -14.89 -9.48 32.32
C THR A 622 -13.91 -10.01 31.28
N ASN A 623 -14.33 -11.02 30.52
CA ASN A 623 -13.57 -11.55 29.40
C ASN A 623 -13.96 -10.83 28.10
N PHE A 624 -12.96 -10.58 27.25
CA PHE A 624 -13.12 -9.93 25.96
C PHE A 624 -12.37 -10.70 24.88
N VAL A 625 -12.78 -10.53 23.62
CA VAL A 625 -11.96 -10.86 22.45
C VAL A 625 -11.39 -9.56 21.89
N LEU A 626 -10.08 -9.50 21.70
CA LEU A 626 -9.36 -8.32 21.22
C LEU A 626 -8.70 -8.64 19.89
N ILE A 627 -8.95 -7.81 18.87
CA ILE A 627 -8.24 -7.86 17.59
C ILE A 627 -6.98 -7.03 17.72
N ILE A 628 -5.85 -7.66 17.41
CA ILE A 628 -4.52 -7.05 17.50
C ILE A 628 -3.84 -7.16 16.14
N ASP A 629 -3.37 -6.03 15.64
CA ASP A 629 -2.51 -5.94 14.47
C ASP A 629 -1.05 -5.91 14.94
N LEU A 630 -0.28 -6.90 14.50
CA LEU A 630 1.13 -7.05 14.80
C LEU A 630 1.96 -6.51 13.62
N CYS A 631 3.02 -5.75 13.91
CA CYS A 631 3.96 -5.31 12.88
C CYS A 631 5.41 -5.19 13.40
N HIS A 632 6.35 -5.82 12.72
CA HIS A 632 7.78 -5.76 13.07
C HIS A 632 8.48 -4.60 12.33
N LEU A 633 8.72 -3.47 13.00
CA LEU A 633 9.26 -2.26 12.35
C LEU A 633 10.77 -2.28 12.06
N GLY A 634 11.53 -3.25 12.59
CA GLY A 634 12.97 -3.41 12.32
C GLY A 634 13.82 -3.28 13.57
N GLY A 635 15.01 -3.88 13.56
CA GLY A 635 15.76 -4.19 14.79
C GLY A 635 14.85 -4.95 15.78
N GLU A 636 14.88 -4.55 17.05
CA GLU A 636 14.05 -5.13 18.11
C GLU A 636 12.65 -4.48 18.24
N LYS A 637 12.19 -3.75 17.21
CA LYS A 637 10.91 -3.02 17.25
C LYS A 637 9.77 -3.89 16.74
N VAL A 638 8.83 -4.23 17.63
CA VAL A 638 7.54 -4.84 17.29
C VAL A 638 6.42 -4.04 17.93
N GLU A 639 5.36 -3.79 17.17
CA GLU A 639 4.12 -3.18 17.62
C GLU A 639 3.00 -4.21 17.74
N LEU A 640 2.19 -4.05 18.78
CA LEU A 640 0.88 -4.69 18.94
C LEU A 640 -0.15 -3.57 19.07
N LEU A 641 -0.99 -3.39 18.05
CA LEU A 641 -2.02 -2.36 18.00
C LEU A 641 -3.41 -3.00 18.16
N ILE A 642 -4.13 -2.66 19.22
CA ILE A 642 -5.53 -3.06 19.40
C ILE A 642 -6.36 -2.27 18.40
N THR A 643 -7.05 -2.97 17.49
CA THR A 643 -7.93 -2.35 16.49
C THR A 643 -9.40 -2.44 16.88
N LYS A 644 -9.80 -3.45 17.66
CA LYS A 644 -11.15 -3.60 18.19
C LYS A 644 -11.21 -4.52 19.41
N VAL A 645 -12.16 -4.26 20.31
CA VAL A 645 -12.54 -5.13 21.43
C VAL A 645 -14.00 -5.54 21.30
N TYR A 646 -14.30 -6.80 21.62
CA TYR A 646 -15.63 -7.40 21.65
C TYR A 646 -15.95 -7.94 23.04
N ARG A 647 -17.17 -7.70 23.53
CA ARG A 647 -17.71 -8.45 24.67
C ARG A 647 -18.02 -9.89 24.25
N MET A 648 -18.13 -10.80 25.23
CA MET A 648 -18.57 -12.18 24.96
C MET A 648 -19.99 -12.28 24.36
N THR A 649 -20.83 -11.26 24.55
CA THR A 649 -22.16 -11.15 23.91
C THR A 649 -22.10 -10.81 22.43
N ASP A 650 -20.98 -10.25 21.98
CA ASP A 650 -20.81 -9.68 20.64
C ASP A 650 -20.05 -10.69 19.73
N ILE A 651 -20.05 -11.96 20.14
CA ILE A 651 -19.41 -13.11 19.48
C ILE A 651 -20.49 -14.05 18.94
N ALA A 652 -20.40 -14.39 17.65
CA ALA A 652 -21.17 -15.45 17.03
C ALA A 652 -20.27 -16.66 16.72
N LEU A 653 -20.66 -17.82 17.26
CA LEU A 653 -20.15 -19.11 16.79
C LEU A 653 -21.02 -19.55 15.62
N VAL A 654 -20.41 -19.82 14.46
CA VAL A 654 -21.10 -20.14 13.19
C VAL A 654 -20.56 -21.45 12.60
#